data_AF-A0A2V5SXF4-F1
#
_entry.id   AF-A0A2V5SXF4-F1
#
_cell.length_a   1.000
_cell.length_b   1.000
_cell.length_c   1.000
_cell.angle_alpha   90.00
_cell.angle_beta   90.00
_cell.angle_gamma   90.00
#
_symmetry.space_group_name_H-M   'P 1'
#
loop_
_entity.id
_entity.type
_entity.pdbx_description
1 polymer ?
#
loop_
_entity_poly.entity_id
_entity_poly.type
_entity_poly.pdbx_seq_one_letter_code
_entity_poly.pdbx_strand_id
1 'polypeptide(L)'
;EMLRALGRRDEALTKLTVLLYDKEWAIRARLRSAELYIDKADAINARRVLDEMRAKSVADRTERRLLRGRLELILQRPERAIGIFQALLKKPEGAPHATLMAALFGIADAHLQLKTPEAGDDVIEQFIDNHPADPDLPVLFAKLDELYRAEHRPSRNGLEKWVRNPEQPRRTFARWYLARLEIRAGRRERARQLFNDLRRTDVQSPAIAPALFEFAQLEVEDQYFDEATAILGDARLLHPEPSVLDRINLLFAQAQYLAKRFEAATTAFEQIAHSTSPWAKVALFNASAGWLQLGDPARFLTDYNELEKQGGDEESRASLRLEEGLMQAAKGDKKAAESLQRFIRDFPKNPRVSEAWVSLAELAFHFSPPRLDEARRNLARAADAKPTAAAAERTDYLMIWIEDLAGGNEAKVIELAKRFVEQYGGSPFTPEVRMKLAEIYYRHQDFANAQTQFEILAQHDPDNPLGEKALFFAAESAMSSMGEHSLDQAIVLFDQVVRLNGELRWAARNEQAVIERKLGKPQDALVLYDEVLKSEAGPPEKREALCGKGDIFFELGGSDPNNYQRAIEIYDQLVSDQNGPIHWRNQALFKKALCLEKKGDRTSALATFYKVLEDEARPDRRREIFWYYKAGFNAARLLEDESKWESAAAIYEKLVAAEGSRSEEAKARLNHLRLEHFLWTD
;
A
#
# COMPACT_ATOMS: atom_id res chain seq x y z
N GLU A 1 10.64 -36.09 -46.56
CA GLU A 1 9.84 -34.86 -46.35
C GLU A 1 8.91 -34.94 -45.13
N MET A 2 7.84 -35.75 -45.13
CA MET A 2 6.90 -35.82 -43.99
C MET A 2 7.58 -36.11 -42.63
N LEU A 3 8.48 -37.10 -42.58
CA LEU A 3 9.24 -37.42 -41.35
C LEU A 3 10.15 -36.26 -40.90
N ARG A 4 10.70 -35.46 -41.83
CA ARG A 4 11.51 -34.27 -41.50
C ARG A 4 10.63 -33.17 -40.90
N ALA A 5 9.46 -32.92 -41.49
CA ALA A 5 8.51 -31.93 -41.00
C ALA A 5 7.99 -32.28 -39.58
N LEU A 6 7.86 -33.57 -39.26
CA LEU A 6 7.49 -34.06 -37.92
C LEU A 6 8.65 -34.12 -36.93
N GLY A 7 9.86 -33.66 -37.30
CA GLY A 7 11.04 -33.72 -36.42
C GLY A 7 11.60 -35.13 -36.17
N ARG A 8 11.10 -36.16 -36.87
CA ARG A 8 11.56 -37.56 -36.77
C ARG A 8 12.85 -37.77 -37.58
N ARG A 9 13.92 -37.09 -37.14
CA ARG A 9 15.19 -36.92 -37.88
C ARG A 9 15.87 -38.25 -38.23
N ASP A 10 15.93 -39.21 -37.30
CA ASP A 10 16.60 -40.50 -37.52
C ASP A 10 15.86 -41.41 -38.51
N GLU A 11 14.54 -41.43 -38.44
CA GLU A 11 13.72 -42.18 -39.39
C GLU A 11 13.78 -41.56 -40.78
N ALA A 12 13.79 -40.22 -40.87
CA ALA A 12 14.00 -39.51 -42.11
C ALA A 12 15.37 -39.86 -42.73
N LEU A 13 16.45 -39.83 -41.95
CA LEU A 13 17.80 -40.20 -42.39
C LEU A 13 17.86 -41.65 -42.90
N THR A 14 17.20 -42.58 -42.20
CA THR A 14 17.14 -43.99 -42.61
C THR A 14 16.50 -44.14 -43.99
N LYS A 15 15.38 -43.45 -44.24
CA LYS A 15 14.71 -43.47 -45.55
C LYS A 15 15.52 -42.77 -46.64
N LEU A 16 16.15 -41.64 -46.34
CA LEU A 16 16.98 -40.90 -47.29
C LEU A 16 18.25 -41.68 -47.69
N THR A 17 18.80 -42.49 -46.79
CA THR A 17 20.01 -43.29 -47.04
C THR A 17 19.83 -44.28 -48.19
N VAL A 18 18.63 -44.88 -48.32
CA VAL A 18 18.30 -45.79 -49.42
C VAL A 18 18.30 -45.08 -50.79
N LEU A 19 17.97 -43.78 -50.80
CA LEU A 19 17.88 -42.97 -52.01
C LEU A 19 19.23 -42.35 -52.45
N LEU A 20 20.32 -42.51 -51.67
CA LEU A 20 21.61 -41.86 -51.97
C LEU A 20 22.25 -42.33 -53.30
N TYR A 21 21.86 -43.50 -53.81
CA TYR A 21 22.36 -44.06 -55.07
C TYR A 21 21.30 -44.08 -56.18
N ASP A 22 20.11 -43.54 -55.90
CA ASP A 22 19.01 -43.48 -56.86
C ASP A 22 19.31 -42.50 -58.01
N LYS A 23 18.97 -42.85 -59.26
CA LYS A 23 19.35 -42.03 -60.43
C LYS A 23 18.66 -40.66 -60.44
N GLU A 24 17.46 -40.57 -59.88
CA GLU A 24 16.62 -39.38 -59.90
C GLU A 24 16.77 -38.60 -58.58
N TRP A 25 16.70 -39.28 -57.44
CA TRP A 25 16.56 -38.64 -56.13
C TRP A 25 17.86 -38.41 -55.36
N ALA A 26 18.97 -38.98 -55.81
CA ALA A 26 20.20 -39.02 -55.03
C ALA A 26 20.79 -37.65 -54.64
N ILE A 27 20.59 -36.61 -55.44
CA ILE A 27 21.09 -35.27 -55.11
C ILE A 27 20.24 -34.65 -53.99
N ARG A 28 18.92 -34.67 -54.15
CA ARG A 28 17.98 -34.19 -53.13
C ARG A 28 18.13 -34.99 -51.84
N ALA A 29 18.31 -36.32 -51.93
CA ALA A 29 18.54 -37.17 -50.77
C ALA A 29 19.82 -36.78 -50.02
N ARG A 30 20.93 -36.54 -50.74
CA ARG A 30 22.18 -36.07 -50.13
C ARG A 30 22.04 -34.70 -49.45
N LEU A 31 21.41 -33.72 -50.10
CA LEU A 31 21.19 -32.40 -49.52
C LEU A 31 20.35 -32.46 -48.24
N ARG A 32 19.24 -33.21 -48.25
CA ARG A 32 18.39 -33.39 -47.07
C ARG A 32 19.05 -34.20 -45.97
N SER A 33 19.86 -35.21 -46.31
CA SER A 33 20.64 -35.93 -45.30
C SER A 33 21.69 -35.02 -44.66
N ALA A 34 22.41 -34.21 -45.45
CA ALA A 34 23.38 -33.25 -44.93
C ALA A 34 22.75 -32.22 -44.01
N GLU A 35 21.60 -31.65 -44.38
CA GLU A 35 20.81 -30.74 -43.54
C GLU A 35 20.44 -31.40 -42.20
N LEU A 36 19.92 -32.63 -42.23
CA LEU A 36 19.56 -33.37 -41.01
C LEU A 36 20.78 -33.70 -40.14
N TYR A 37 21.92 -34.05 -40.74
CA TYR A 37 23.16 -34.28 -39.98
C TYR A 37 23.67 -32.99 -39.34
N ILE A 38 23.60 -31.85 -40.03
CA ILE A 38 23.93 -30.52 -39.50
C ILE A 38 23.01 -30.18 -38.32
N ASP A 39 21.70 -30.35 -38.47
CA ASP A 39 20.73 -30.09 -37.39
C ASP A 39 20.94 -31.00 -36.16
N LYS A 40 21.59 -32.16 -36.35
CA LYS A 40 22.00 -33.09 -35.28
C LYS A 40 23.42 -32.83 -34.74
N ALA A 41 24.11 -31.81 -35.24
CA ALA A 41 25.53 -31.54 -34.97
C ALA A 41 26.49 -32.72 -35.35
N ASP A 42 26.06 -33.61 -36.26
CA ASP A 42 26.90 -34.70 -36.79
C ASP A 42 27.72 -34.21 -37.99
N ALA A 43 28.80 -33.51 -37.67
CA ALA A 43 29.66 -32.90 -38.68
C ALA A 43 30.38 -33.92 -39.59
N ILE A 44 30.61 -35.14 -39.10
CA ILE A 44 31.33 -36.19 -39.85
C ILE A 44 30.47 -36.66 -41.01
N ASN A 45 29.23 -37.08 -40.73
CA ASN A 45 28.32 -37.57 -41.76
C ASN A 45 27.84 -36.45 -42.67
N ALA A 46 27.60 -35.24 -42.13
CA ALA A 46 27.30 -34.07 -42.94
C ALA A 46 28.41 -33.79 -43.98
N ARG A 47 29.68 -33.78 -43.55
CA ARG A 47 30.83 -33.57 -44.44
C ARG A 47 30.89 -34.64 -45.52
N ARG A 48 30.83 -35.92 -45.12
CA ARG A 48 30.92 -37.06 -46.05
C ARG A 48 29.87 -36.96 -47.15
N VAL A 49 28.61 -36.74 -46.79
CA VAL A 49 27.50 -36.64 -47.73
C VAL A 49 27.64 -35.42 -48.64
N LEU A 50 28.09 -34.27 -48.11
CA LEU A 50 28.33 -33.07 -48.90
C LEU A 50 29.52 -33.20 -49.85
N ASP A 51 30.56 -33.97 -49.52
CA ASP A 51 31.75 -34.13 -50.37
C ASP A 51 31.50 -35.10 -51.53
N GLU A 52 30.78 -36.20 -51.29
CA GLU A 52 30.37 -37.18 -52.30
C GLU A 52 29.33 -36.63 -53.31
N MET A 53 28.62 -35.57 -52.94
CA MET A 53 27.60 -34.95 -53.79
C MET A 53 28.21 -34.26 -55.02
N ARG A 54 27.70 -34.59 -56.21
CA ARG A 54 27.99 -33.88 -57.48
C ARG A 54 26.76 -33.08 -57.90
N ALA A 55 26.79 -31.78 -57.65
CA ALA A 55 25.70 -30.86 -58.00
C ALA A 55 25.50 -30.80 -59.52
N LYS A 56 24.25 -30.91 -59.99
CA LYS A 56 23.91 -30.90 -61.43
C LYS A 56 23.31 -29.56 -61.86
N SER A 57 22.61 -28.87 -60.95
CA SER A 57 22.02 -27.55 -61.20
C SER A 57 22.76 -26.42 -60.47
N VAL A 58 22.41 -25.16 -60.79
CA VAL A 58 22.87 -23.99 -60.03
C VAL A 58 22.23 -23.96 -58.63
N ALA A 59 20.97 -24.37 -58.51
CA ALA A 59 20.28 -24.51 -57.22
C ALA A 59 20.98 -25.52 -56.31
N ASP A 60 21.35 -26.69 -56.83
CA ASP A 60 22.09 -27.72 -56.07
C ASP A 60 23.43 -27.19 -55.56
N ARG A 61 24.15 -26.42 -56.39
CA ARG A 61 25.43 -25.81 -56.02
C ARG A 61 25.26 -24.79 -54.89
N THR A 62 24.19 -24.00 -54.97
CA THR A 62 23.88 -22.97 -53.98
C THR A 62 23.47 -23.58 -52.64
N GLU A 63 22.56 -24.56 -52.65
CA GLU A 63 22.13 -25.27 -51.44
C GLU A 63 23.29 -26.03 -50.78
N ARG A 64 24.12 -26.72 -51.58
CA ARG A 64 25.35 -27.37 -51.08
C ARG A 64 26.32 -26.36 -50.45
N ARG A 65 26.48 -25.18 -51.05
CA ARG A 65 27.36 -24.13 -50.52
C ARG A 65 26.83 -23.59 -49.19
N LEU A 66 25.52 -23.36 -49.07
CA LEU A 66 24.88 -22.96 -47.81
C LEU A 66 25.11 -24.00 -46.71
N LEU A 67 24.85 -25.28 -46.99
CA LEU A 67 25.06 -26.36 -46.03
C LEU A 67 26.54 -26.52 -45.64
N ARG A 68 27.48 -26.28 -46.56
CA ARG A 68 28.91 -26.24 -46.23
C ARG A 68 29.25 -25.10 -45.27
N GLY A 69 28.68 -23.92 -45.45
CA GLY A 69 28.85 -22.82 -44.50
C GLY A 69 28.35 -23.18 -43.10
N ARG A 70 27.13 -23.75 -43.01
CA ARG A 70 26.55 -24.23 -41.74
C ARG A 70 27.38 -25.34 -41.09
N LEU A 71 27.95 -26.23 -41.90
CA LEU A 71 28.85 -27.27 -41.41
C LEU A 71 30.13 -26.68 -40.79
N GLU A 72 30.74 -25.67 -41.41
CA GLU A 72 31.93 -25.01 -40.83
C GLU A 72 31.61 -24.30 -39.49
N LEU A 73 30.39 -23.77 -39.30
CA LEU A 73 29.95 -23.23 -38.01
C LEU A 73 29.90 -24.30 -36.91
N ILE A 74 29.37 -25.49 -37.21
CA ILE A 74 29.33 -26.60 -36.25
C ILE A 74 30.74 -27.10 -35.91
N LEU A 75 31.64 -27.06 -36.90
CA LEU A 75 33.04 -27.43 -36.76
C LEU A 75 33.88 -26.38 -36.02
N GLN A 76 33.27 -25.30 -35.50
CA GLN A 76 33.96 -24.19 -34.83
C GLN A 76 35.02 -23.55 -35.72
N ARG A 77 34.69 -23.34 -37.00
CA ARG A 77 35.54 -22.67 -38.01
C ARG A 77 34.82 -21.46 -38.62
N PRO A 78 34.49 -20.46 -37.80
CA PRO A 78 33.63 -19.34 -38.21
C PRO A 78 34.22 -18.51 -39.36
N GLU A 79 35.54 -18.33 -39.47
CA GLU A 79 36.16 -17.56 -40.56
C GLU A 79 35.94 -18.23 -41.92
N ARG A 80 35.99 -19.57 -41.96
CA ARG A 80 35.68 -20.34 -43.17
C ARG A 80 34.20 -20.24 -43.52
N ALA A 81 33.33 -20.32 -42.51
CA ALA A 81 31.91 -20.14 -42.69
C ALA A 81 31.59 -18.76 -43.30
N ILE A 82 32.17 -17.68 -42.75
CA ILE A 82 32.02 -16.30 -43.26
C ILE A 82 32.42 -16.24 -44.73
N GLY A 83 33.61 -16.74 -45.09
CA GLY A 83 34.07 -16.72 -46.48
C GLY A 83 33.12 -17.46 -47.44
N ILE A 84 32.53 -18.58 -46.99
CA ILE A 84 31.56 -19.36 -47.77
C ILE A 84 30.25 -18.58 -47.96
N PHE A 85 29.70 -18.01 -46.89
CA PHE A 85 28.44 -17.26 -46.94
C PHE A 85 28.59 -15.93 -47.69
N GLN A 86 29.67 -15.17 -47.49
CA GLN A 86 29.95 -13.95 -48.24
C GLN A 86 30.08 -14.23 -49.75
N ALA A 87 30.71 -15.34 -50.12
CA ALA A 87 30.79 -15.75 -51.52
C ALA A 87 29.41 -16.07 -52.12
N LEU A 88 28.47 -16.55 -51.30
CA LEU A 88 27.08 -16.77 -51.70
C LEU A 88 26.35 -15.43 -51.90
N LEU A 89 26.52 -14.47 -50.99
CA LEU A 89 25.90 -13.14 -51.10
C LEU A 89 26.43 -12.32 -52.28
N LYS A 90 27.73 -12.40 -52.58
CA LYS A 90 28.36 -11.66 -53.71
C LYS A 90 27.94 -12.17 -55.09
N LYS A 91 27.56 -13.46 -55.20
CA LYS A 91 27.12 -14.09 -56.45
C LYS A 91 25.84 -14.89 -56.21
N PRO A 92 24.68 -14.21 -56.05
CA PRO A 92 23.43 -14.86 -55.68
C PRO A 92 22.76 -15.61 -56.84
N GLU A 93 23.51 -16.10 -57.84
CA GLU A 93 23.03 -16.69 -59.11
C GLU A 93 21.82 -17.63 -58.91
N GLY A 94 20.59 -17.12 -59.09
CA GLY A 94 19.35 -17.88 -58.93
C GLY A 94 19.05 -18.39 -57.51
N ALA A 95 19.71 -17.86 -56.47
CA ALA A 95 19.50 -18.25 -55.08
C ALA A 95 18.11 -17.79 -54.58
N PRO A 96 17.30 -18.68 -53.98
CA PRO A 96 16.05 -18.28 -53.33
C PRO A 96 16.30 -17.28 -52.20
N HIS A 97 15.35 -16.38 -51.96
CA HIS A 97 15.42 -15.38 -50.88
C HIS A 97 15.78 -16.00 -49.51
N ALA A 98 15.13 -17.11 -49.14
CA ALA A 98 15.42 -17.86 -47.92
C ALA A 98 16.89 -18.34 -47.81
N THR A 99 17.54 -18.61 -48.93
CA THR A 99 18.97 -18.99 -48.96
C THR A 99 19.88 -17.79 -48.71
N LEU A 100 19.49 -16.60 -49.17
CA LEU A 100 20.19 -15.35 -48.86
C LEU A 100 20.04 -15.02 -47.37
N MET A 101 18.83 -15.15 -46.81
CA MET A 101 18.58 -14.95 -45.37
C MET A 101 19.41 -15.90 -44.50
N ALA A 102 19.41 -17.20 -44.85
CA ALA A 102 20.21 -18.19 -44.14
C ALA A 102 21.72 -17.91 -44.23
N ALA A 103 22.21 -17.35 -45.34
CA ALA A 103 23.61 -16.96 -45.47
C ALA A 103 23.95 -15.72 -44.63
N LEU A 104 23.07 -14.71 -44.57
CA LEU A 104 23.22 -13.55 -43.70
C LEU A 104 23.26 -13.96 -42.23
N PHE A 105 22.31 -14.78 -41.79
CA PHE A 105 22.28 -15.29 -40.41
C PHE A 105 23.48 -16.17 -40.11
N GLY A 106 23.95 -16.97 -41.08
CA GLY A 106 25.18 -17.73 -40.94
C GLY A 106 26.44 -16.86 -40.75
N ILE A 107 26.50 -15.68 -41.38
CA ILE A 107 27.58 -14.70 -41.13
C ILE A 107 27.45 -14.12 -39.72
N ALA A 108 26.25 -13.71 -39.32
CA ALA A 108 26.00 -13.20 -37.97
C ALA A 108 26.35 -14.23 -36.88
N ASP A 109 25.95 -15.49 -37.05
CA ASP A 109 26.31 -16.59 -36.14
C ASP A 109 27.81 -16.83 -36.07
N ALA A 110 28.52 -16.73 -37.20
CA ALA A 110 29.97 -16.83 -37.23
C ALA A 110 30.64 -15.71 -36.42
N HIS A 111 30.13 -14.48 -36.55
CA HIS A 111 30.63 -13.32 -35.81
C HIS A 111 30.33 -13.41 -34.31
N LEU A 112 29.18 -13.97 -33.93
CA LEU A 112 28.88 -14.31 -32.54
C LEU A 112 29.87 -15.35 -31.99
N GLN A 113 30.21 -16.41 -32.75
CA GLN A 113 31.25 -17.38 -32.35
C GLN A 113 32.64 -16.73 -32.22
N LEU A 114 32.97 -15.79 -33.10
CA LEU A 114 34.22 -15.03 -33.07
C LEU A 114 34.27 -13.94 -31.99
N LYS A 115 33.16 -13.67 -31.31
CA LYS A 115 33.00 -12.54 -30.38
C LYS A 115 33.32 -11.19 -31.05
N THR A 116 32.87 -11.04 -32.30
CA THR A 116 32.96 -9.80 -33.09
C THR A 116 31.57 -9.40 -33.63
N PRO A 117 30.56 -9.26 -32.76
CA PRO A 117 29.19 -8.97 -33.18
C PRO A 117 29.06 -7.67 -34.00
N GLU A 118 29.93 -6.68 -33.77
CA GLU A 118 30.02 -5.40 -34.49
C GLU A 118 30.41 -5.53 -35.97
N ALA A 119 30.89 -6.70 -36.41
CA ALA A 119 31.11 -6.99 -37.83
C ALA A 119 29.97 -7.85 -38.41
N GLY A 120 29.20 -8.50 -37.54
CA GLY A 120 28.02 -9.28 -37.92
C GLY A 120 26.80 -8.40 -38.15
N ASP A 121 26.62 -7.35 -37.35
CA ASP A 121 25.55 -6.37 -37.48
C ASP A 121 25.70 -5.54 -38.75
N ASP A 122 26.91 -5.05 -39.08
CA ASP A 122 27.25 -4.32 -40.30
C ASP A 122 26.69 -4.99 -41.57
N VAL A 123 26.80 -6.32 -41.64
CA VAL A 123 26.33 -7.11 -42.79
C VAL A 123 24.80 -7.15 -42.87
N ILE A 124 24.12 -7.26 -41.72
CA ILE A 124 22.66 -7.21 -41.65
C ILE A 124 22.15 -5.80 -41.90
N GLU A 125 22.78 -4.78 -41.31
CA GLU A 125 22.44 -3.37 -41.53
C GLU A 125 22.55 -2.99 -43.00
N GLN A 126 23.63 -3.39 -43.66
CA GLN A 126 23.81 -3.15 -45.10
C GLN A 126 22.71 -3.82 -45.93
N PHE A 127 22.27 -5.02 -45.56
CA PHE A 127 21.17 -5.69 -46.23
C PHE A 127 19.86 -4.92 -46.04
N ILE A 128 19.51 -4.55 -44.81
CA ILE A 128 18.30 -3.77 -44.48
C ILE A 128 18.32 -2.38 -45.17
N ASP A 129 19.50 -1.78 -45.30
CA ASP A 129 19.69 -0.50 -46.00
C ASP A 129 19.25 -0.58 -47.47
N ASN A 130 19.63 -1.66 -48.15
CA ASN A 130 19.34 -1.90 -49.56
C ASN A 130 17.93 -2.49 -49.81
N HIS A 131 17.31 -3.06 -48.79
CA HIS A 131 16.03 -3.77 -48.89
C HIS A 131 15.01 -3.25 -47.85
N PRO A 132 14.54 -1.99 -47.95
CA PRO A 132 13.67 -1.36 -46.95
C PRO A 132 12.25 -1.93 -46.85
N ALA A 133 11.83 -2.74 -47.83
CA ALA A 133 10.51 -3.36 -47.89
C ALA A 133 10.58 -4.90 -47.92
N ASP A 134 11.68 -5.46 -47.44
CA ASP A 134 11.89 -6.91 -47.42
C ASP A 134 10.84 -7.62 -46.54
N PRO A 135 10.24 -8.75 -46.99
CA PRO A 135 9.25 -9.47 -46.18
C PRO A 135 9.85 -10.05 -44.90
N ASP A 136 11.15 -10.34 -44.87
CA ASP A 136 11.85 -10.96 -43.74
C ASP A 136 12.46 -9.91 -42.79
N LEU A 137 12.08 -8.63 -42.90
CA LEU A 137 12.45 -7.58 -41.93
C LEU A 137 12.20 -7.97 -40.46
N PRO A 138 11.08 -8.62 -40.06
CA PRO A 138 10.89 -9.02 -38.66
C PRO A 138 12.02 -9.92 -38.12
N VAL A 139 12.46 -10.90 -38.91
CA VAL A 139 13.53 -11.83 -38.50
C VAL A 139 14.92 -11.21 -38.63
N LEU A 140 15.13 -10.32 -39.62
CA LEU A 140 16.37 -9.55 -39.77
C LEU A 140 16.62 -8.64 -38.57
N PHE A 141 15.61 -7.85 -38.17
CA PHE A 141 15.72 -7.00 -36.99
C PHE A 141 15.83 -7.80 -35.69
N ALA A 142 15.17 -8.96 -35.59
CA ALA A 142 15.35 -9.85 -34.44
C ALA A 142 16.78 -10.37 -34.33
N LYS A 143 17.41 -10.73 -35.46
CA LYS A 143 18.82 -11.14 -35.48
C LYS A 143 19.76 -9.97 -35.15
N LEU A 144 19.46 -8.78 -35.65
CA LEU A 144 20.20 -7.57 -35.33
C LEU A 144 20.16 -7.25 -33.83
N ASP A 145 19.01 -7.43 -33.18
CA ASP A 145 18.89 -7.26 -31.72
C ASP A 145 19.69 -8.28 -30.90
N GLU A 146 19.86 -9.51 -31.42
CA GLU A 146 20.73 -10.50 -30.81
C GLU A 146 22.19 -10.05 -30.83
N LEU A 147 22.65 -9.51 -31.96
CA LEU A 147 24.00 -8.97 -32.13
C LEU A 147 24.23 -7.76 -31.20
N TYR A 148 23.30 -6.80 -31.17
CA TYR A 148 23.39 -5.65 -30.25
C TYR A 148 23.46 -6.02 -28.77
N ARG A 149 22.89 -7.17 -28.37
CA ARG A 149 23.02 -7.67 -26.98
C ARG A 149 24.40 -8.26 -26.69
N ALA A 150 25.06 -8.79 -27.72
CA ALA A 150 26.40 -9.35 -27.60
C ALA A 150 27.50 -8.30 -27.67
N GLU A 151 27.22 -7.12 -28.22
CA GLU A 151 28.14 -5.98 -28.32
C GLU A 151 28.43 -5.34 -26.95
N HIS A 152 29.65 -4.85 -26.80
CA HIS A 152 30.01 -4.10 -25.60
C HIS A 152 29.39 -2.69 -25.58
N ARG A 153 29.22 -2.08 -26.77
CA ARG A 153 28.61 -0.76 -26.97
C ARG A 153 27.83 -0.74 -28.28
N PRO A 154 26.53 -1.08 -28.25
CA PRO A 154 25.76 -1.17 -29.48
C PRO A 154 25.62 0.17 -30.18
N SER A 155 25.86 0.17 -31.50
CA SER A 155 25.66 1.33 -32.36
C SER A 155 24.17 1.67 -32.46
N ARG A 156 23.87 2.97 -32.47
CA ARG A 156 22.50 3.49 -32.65
C ARG A 156 22.27 4.05 -34.05
N ASN A 157 23.36 4.24 -34.78
CA ASN A 157 23.37 5.09 -35.96
C ASN A 157 22.49 4.50 -37.07
N GLY A 158 22.54 3.19 -37.30
CA GLY A 158 21.70 2.51 -38.30
C GLY A 158 20.21 2.62 -37.96
N LEU A 159 19.83 2.28 -36.73
CA LEU A 159 18.45 2.41 -36.26
C LEU A 159 17.94 3.86 -36.32
N GLU A 160 18.72 4.85 -35.85
CA GLU A 160 18.35 6.26 -35.92
C GLU A 160 18.19 6.75 -37.37
N LYS A 161 19.10 6.35 -38.25
CA LYS A 161 19.02 6.65 -39.69
C LYS A 161 17.72 6.14 -40.28
N TRP A 162 17.35 4.89 -39.99
CA TRP A 162 16.09 4.32 -40.48
C TRP A 162 14.84 4.93 -39.85
N VAL A 163 14.90 5.40 -38.60
CA VAL A 163 13.79 6.13 -37.98
C VAL A 163 13.54 7.49 -38.66
N ARG A 164 14.61 8.17 -39.11
CA ARG A 164 14.53 9.45 -39.84
C ARG A 164 14.01 9.27 -41.27
N ASN A 165 14.26 8.13 -41.89
CA ASN A 165 13.81 7.83 -43.25
C ASN A 165 12.36 7.30 -43.25
N PRO A 166 11.44 7.84 -44.09
CA PRO A 166 10.02 7.51 -44.02
C PRO A 166 9.63 6.15 -44.64
N GLU A 167 10.59 5.35 -45.12
CA GLU A 167 10.32 4.08 -45.82
C GLU A 167 9.72 3.02 -44.89
N GLN A 168 8.56 2.48 -45.30
CA GLN A 168 7.83 1.45 -44.57
C GLN A 168 7.97 0.09 -45.26
N PRO A 169 7.97 -1.03 -44.50
CA PRO A 169 7.75 -1.12 -43.05
C PRO A 169 9.05 -1.01 -42.21
N ARG A 170 10.24 -0.86 -42.82
CA ARG A 170 11.53 -0.76 -42.12
C ARG A 170 11.53 0.27 -40.98
N ARG A 171 10.99 1.47 -41.22
CA ARG A 171 10.94 2.53 -40.18
C ARG A 171 10.21 2.06 -38.92
N THR A 172 9.14 1.30 -39.08
CA THR A 172 8.35 0.78 -37.96
C THR A 172 9.18 -0.19 -37.12
N PHE A 173 9.87 -1.14 -37.75
CA PHE A 173 10.80 -2.03 -37.02
C PHE A 173 11.97 -1.26 -36.41
N ALA A 174 12.56 -0.29 -37.12
CA ALA A 174 13.64 0.53 -36.59
C ALA A 174 13.22 1.28 -35.30
N ARG A 175 11.99 1.81 -35.25
CA ARG A 175 11.44 2.43 -34.02
C ARG A 175 11.34 1.42 -32.87
N TRP A 176 10.82 0.23 -33.12
CA TRP A 176 10.71 -0.82 -32.11
C TRP A 176 12.07 -1.20 -31.52
N TYR A 177 13.04 -1.54 -32.38
CA TYR A 177 14.33 -2.01 -31.93
C TYR A 177 15.20 -0.90 -31.34
N LEU A 178 15.03 0.35 -31.79
CA LEU A 178 15.61 1.50 -31.11
C LEU A 178 15.00 1.71 -29.72
N ALA A 179 13.68 1.53 -29.56
CA ALA A 179 13.04 1.61 -28.25
C ALA A 179 13.60 0.56 -27.28
N ARG A 180 13.80 -0.70 -27.73
CA ARG A 180 14.49 -1.74 -26.93
C ARG A 180 15.90 -1.32 -26.51
N LEU A 181 16.67 -0.73 -27.42
CA LEU A 181 18.02 -0.26 -27.14
C LEU A 181 18.00 0.89 -26.12
N GLU A 182 17.03 1.80 -26.20
CA GLU A 182 16.87 2.88 -25.23
C GLU A 182 16.45 2.39 -23.84
N ILE A 183 15.59 1.38 -23.75
CA ILE A 183 15.25 0.72 -22.48
C ILE A 183 16.51 0.15 -21.83
N ARG A 184 17.35 -0.58 -22.58
CA ARG A 184 18.62 -1.13 -22.06
C ARG A 184 19.58 -0.05 -21.57
N ALA A 185 19.51 1.13 -22.17
CA ALA A 185 20.31 2.29 -21.78
C ALA A 185 19.67 3.13 -20.65
N GLY A 186 18.55 2.69 -20.06
CA GLY A 186 17.84 3.41 -19.00
C GLY A 186 17.04 4.64 -19.47
N ARG A 187 16.95 4.88 -20.79
CA ARG A 187 16.25 6.04 -21.38
C ARG A 187 14.77 5.73 -21.66
N ARG A 188 14.00 5.46 -20.61
CA ARG A 188 12.58 5.03 -20.70
C ARG A 188 11.70 6.04 -21.46
N GLU A 189 11.83 7.34 -21.21
CA GLU A 189 11.05 8.36 -21.92
C GLU A 189 11.29 8.37 -23.44
N ARG A 190 12.54 8.18 -23.86
CA ARG A 190 12.87 8.10 -25.28
C ARG A 190 12.27 6.83 -25.91
N ALA A 191 12.31 5.71 -25.20
CA ALA A 191 11.68 4.47 -25.65
C ALA A 191 10.16 4.64 -25.80
N ARG A 192 9.49 5.26 -24.83
CA ARG A 192 8.05 5.58 -24.88
C ARG A 192 7.71 6.45 -26.09
N GLN A 193 8.50 7.48 -26.40
CA GLN A 193 8.30 8.28 -27.62
C GLN A 193 8.37 7.42 -28.89
N LEU A 194 9.37 6.54 -28.99
CA LEU A 194 9.56 5.67 -30.15
C LEU A 194 8.41 4.65 -30.30
N PHE A 195 7.91 4.10 -29.20
CA PHE A 195 6.75 3.21 -29.21
C PHE A 195 5.46 3.94 -29.58
N ASN A 196 5.25 5.16 -29.08
CA ASN A 196 4.10 5.98 -29.49
C ASN A 196 4.14 6.31 -30.99
N ASP A 197 5.31 6.66 -31.50
CA ASP A 197 5.53 6.88 -32.93
C ASP A 197 5.28 5.61 -33.76
N LEU A 198 5.64 4.43 -33.22
CA LEU A 198 5.35 3.14 -33.83
C LEU A 198 3.84 2.86 -33.84
N ARG A 199 3.14 3.07 -32.73
CA ARG A 199 1.70 2.79 -32.61
C ARG A 199 0.86 3.63 -33.57
N ARG A 200 1.32 4.85 -33.90
CA ARG A 200 0.66 5.77 -34.85
C ARG A 200 0.99 5.50 -36.33
N THR A 201 1.71 4.41 -36.65
CA THR A 201 2.09 4.08 -38.03
C THR A 201 0.91 3.49 -38.81
N ASP A 202 0.88 3.68 -40.13
CA ASP A 202 -0.13 3.10 -41.01
C ASP A 202 0.09 1.60 -41.30
N VAL A 203 1.20 1.03 -40.81
CA VAL A 203 1.55 -0.39 -41.04
C VAL A 203 0.70 -1.31 -40.16
N GLN A 204 -0.31 -1.93 -40.76
CA GLN A 204 -1.17 -2.93 -40.12
C GLN A 204 -0.63 -4.34 -40.41
N SER A 205 0.26 -4.84 -39.55
CA SER A 205 0.86 -6.18 -39.70
C SER A 205 0.87 -6.95 -38.38
N PRO A 206 0.51 -8.25 -38.37
CA PRO A 206 0.67 -9.13 -37.20
C PRO A 206 2.09 -9.13 -36.62
N ALA A 207 3.11 -8.87 -37.46
CA ALA A 207 4.51 -8.85 -37.06
C ALA A 207 4.88 -7.70 -36.10
N ILE A 208 4.02 -6.68 -35.98
CA ILE A 208 4.24 -5.52 -35.09
C ILE A 208 3.55 -5.71 -33.72
N ALA A 209 2.61 -6.67 -33.60
CA ALA A 209 1.92 -6.90 -32.34
C ALA A 209 2.85 -7.19 -31.14
N PRO A 210 3.98 -7.92 -31.28
CA PRO A 210 4.93 -8.06 -30.17
C PRO A 210 5.57 -6.73 -29.72
N ALA A 211 5.70 -5.74 -30.61
CA ALA A 211 6.18 -4.40 -30.27
C ALA A 211 5.18 -3.66 -29.39
N LEU A 212 3.89 -3.73 -29.73
CA LEU A 212 2.83 -3.14 -28.92
C LEU A 212 2.67 -3.87 -27.59
N PHE A 213 2.85 -5.20 -27.56
CA PHE A 213 2.90 -5.95 -26.32
C PHE A 213 4.02 -5.47 -25.39
N GLU A 214 5.25 -5.29 -25.91
CA GLU A 214 6.37 -4.74 -25.12
C GLU A 214 6.14 -3.31 -24.66
N PHE A 215 5.49 -2.48 -25.49
CA PHE A 215 5.10 -1.14 -25.09
C PHE A 215 4.11 -1.18 -23.93
N ALA A 216 3.08 -2.02 -24.00
CA ALA A 216 2.14 -2.18 -22.91
C ALA A 216 2.79 -2.72 -21.63
N GLN A 217 3.80 -3.60 -21.73
CA GLN A 217 4.57 -4.04 -20.56
C GLN A 217 5.28 -2.86 -19.87
N LEU A 218 5.92 -1.98 -20.66
CA LEU A 218 6.56 -0.77 -20.13
C LEU A 218 5.55 0.12 -19.40
N GLU A 219 4.35 0.31 -19.98
CA GLU A 219 3.30 1.12 -19.35
C GLU A 219 2.73 0.46 -18.07
N VAL A 220 2.61 -0.87 -18.02
CA VAL A 220 2.22 -1.57 -16.78
C VAL A 220 3.28 -1.41 -15.69
N GLU A 221 4.57 -1.53 -16.03
CA GLU A 221 5.68 -1.32 -15.08
C GLU A 221 5.65 0.10 -14.50
N ASP A 222 5.31 1.08 -15.32
CA ASP A 222 5.23 2.49 -14.95
C ASP A 222 3.84 2.90 -14.39
N GLN A 223 2.97 1.91 -14.12
CA GLN A 223 1.61 2.05 -13.55
C GLN A 223 0.61 2.85 -14.42
N TYR A 224 0.87 3.01 -15.71
CA TYR A 224 -0.03 3.61 -16.70
C TYR A 224 -1.00 2.58 -17.28
N PHE A 225 -1.88 2.05 -16.43
CA PHE A 225 -2.73 0.90 -16.78
C PHE A 225 -3.73 1.18 -17.91
N ASP A 226 -4.28 2.40 -17.98
CA ASP A 226 -5.23 2.78 -19.04
C ASP A 226 -4.58 2.74 -20.42
N GLU A 227 -3.40 3.36 -20.52
CA GLU A 227 -2.62 3.38 -21.74
C GLU A 227 -2.21 1.96 -22.15
N ALA A 228 -1.74 1.14 -21.19
CA ALA A 228 -1.40 -0.25 -21.42
C ALA A 228 -2.58 -1.06 -22.01
N THR A 229 -3.78 -0.92 -21.44
CA THR A 229 -4.97 -1.65 -21.93
C THR A 229 -5.40 -1.19 -23.32
N ALA A 230 -5.27 0.10 -23.64
CA ALA A 230 -5.54 0.62 -24.98
C ALA A 230 -4.53 0.08 -26.01
N ILE A 231 -3.23 0.08 -25.68
CA ILE A 231 -2.17 -0.48 -26.53
C ILE A 231 -2.41 -1.98 -26.81
N LEU A 232 -2.80 -2.75 -25.78
CA LEU A 232 -3.11 -4.18 -25.92
C LEU A 232 -4.35 -4.43 -26.78
N GLY A 233 -5.35 -3.53 -26.70
CA GLY A 233 -6.50 -3.51 -27.60
C GLY A 233 -6.06 -3.38 -29.06
N ASP A 234 -5.20 -2.40 -29.34
CA ASP A 234 -4.65 -2.18 -30.69
C ASP A 234 -3.82 -3.38 -31.16
N ALA A 235 -3.00 -3.96 -30.28
CA ALA A 235 -2.22 -5.16 -30.59
C ALA A 235 -3.09 -6.35 -30.99
N ARG A 236 -4.27 -6.50 -30.38
CA ARG A 236 -5.24 -7.56 -30.70
C ARG A 236 -5.86 -7.36 -32.08
N LEU A 237 -6.11 -6.11 -32.48
CA LEU A 237 -6.67 -5.77 -33.80
C LEU A 237 -5.71 -6.10 -34.96
N LEU A 238 -4.41 -6.27 -34.68
CA LEU A 238 -3.44 -6.73 -35.67
C LEU A 238 -3.53 -8.24 -35.97
N HIS A 239 -4.44 -8.98 -35.33
CA HIS A 239 -4.62 -10.42 -35.47
C HIS A 239 -3.30 -11.22 -35.37
N PRO A 240 -2.59 -11.11 -34.23
CA PRO A 240 -1.31 -11.79 -34.05
C PRO A 240 -1.43 -13.31 -34.00
N GLU A 241 -0.30 -13.98 -34.20
CA GLU A 241 -0.17 -15.42 -34.01
C GLU A 241 -0.71 -15.86 -32.64
N PRO A 242 -1.31 -17.08 -32.52
CA PRO A 242 -1.99 -17.52 -31.31
C PRO A 242 -1.15 -17.34 -30.04
N SER A 243 0.13 -17.70 -30.08
CA SER A 243 1.05 -17.58 -28.93
C SER A 243 1.27 -16.13 -28.45
N VAL A 244 1.19 -15.15 -29.35
CA VAL A 244 1.32 -13.72 -29.02
C VAL A 244 -0.02 -13.16 -28.56
N LEU A 245 -1.12 -13.54 -29.23
CA LEU A 245 -2.48 -13.17 -28.82
C LEU A 245 -2.77 -13.61 -27.39
N ASP A 246 -2.37 -14.84 -27.10
CA ASP A 246 -2.36 -15.42 -25.79
C ASP A 246 -1.68 -14.42 -24.79
N ARG A 247 -0.44 -13.99 -25.04
CA ARG A 247 0.31 -13.15 -24.09
C ARG A 247 -0.36 -11.80 -23.88
N ILE A 248 -0.91 -11.23 -24.97
CA ILE A 248 -1.66 -9.98 -24.97
C ILE A 248 -2.89 -10.10 -24.07
N ASN A 249 -3.66 -11.18 -24.18
CA ASN A 249 -4.87 -11.39 -23.38
C ASN A 249 -4.53 -11.51 -21.88
N LEU A 250 -3.48 -12.25 -21.54
CA LEU A 250 -3.05 -12.40 -20.16
C LEU A 250 -2.61 -11.05 -19.56
N LEU A 251 -1.76 -10.29 -20.26
CA LEU A 251 -1.29 -8.99 -19.79
C LEU A 251 -2.45 -7.98 -19.70
N PHE A 252 -3.43 -8.06 -20.59
CA PHE A 252 -4.64 -7.23 -20.52
C PHE A 252 -5.42 -7.51 -19.24
N ALA A 253 -5.67 -8.78 -18.91
CA ALA A 253 -6.36 -9.16 -17.68
C ALA A 253 -5.59 -8.72 -16.42
N GLN A 254 -4.26 -8.87 -16.43
CA GLN A 254 -3.38 -8.41 -15.35
C GLN A 254 -3.40 -6.89 -15.17
N ALA A 255 -3.32 -6.13 -16.28
CA ALA A 255 -3.39 -4.67 -16.24
C ALA A 255 -4.73 -4.16 -15.68
N GLN A 256 -5.84 -4.80 -16.06
CA GLN A 256 -7.16 -4.48 -15.49
C GLN A 256 -7.21 -4.78 -13.98
N TYR A 257 -6.60 -5.88 -13.54
CA TYR A 257 -6.55 -6.24 -12.12
C TYR A 257 -5.74 -5.21 -11.31
N LEU A 258 -4.56 -4.82 -11.81
CA LEU A 258 -3.70 -3.79 -11.19
C LEU A 258 -4.39 -2.42 -11.15
N ALA A 259 -5.20 -2.09 -12.17
CA ALA A 259 -6.07 -0.91 -12.19
C ALA A 259 -7.27 -1.01 -11.23
N LYS A 260 -7.39 -2.07 -10.42
CA LYS A 260 -8.51 -2.37 -9.52
C LYS A 260 -9.87 -2.51 -10.23
N ARG A 261 -9.86 -2.79 -11.54
CA ARG A 261 -11.07 -3.05 -12.34
C ARG A 261 -11.39 -4.53 -12.31
N PHE A 262 -11.74 -5.01 -11.10
CA PHE A 262 -11.87 -6.43 -10.84
C PHE A 262 -12.91 -7.12 -11.73
N GLU A 263 -14.01 -6.46 -12.10
CA GLU A 263 -15.02 -7.04 -12.99
C GLU A 263 -14.43 -7.35 -14.38
N ALA A 264 -13.83 -6.35 -15.04
CA ALA A 264 -13.21 -6.53 -16.35
C ALA A 264 -12.05 -7.53 -16.31
N ALA A 265 -11.22 -7.49 -15.26
CA ALA A 265 -10.12 -8.42 -15.07
C ALA A 265 -10.60 -9.86 -14.93
N THR A 266 -11.59 -10.09 -14.08
CA THR A 266 -12.14 -11.42 -13.78
C THR A 266 -12.77 -12.03 -15.02
N THR A 267 -13.58 -11.26 -15.75
CA THR A 267 -14.16 -11.71 -17.03
C THR A 267 -13.08 -12.06 -18.06
N ALA A 268 -12.01 -11.25 -18.16
CA ALA A 268 -10.91 -11.55 -19.07
C ALA A 268 -10.14 -12.82 -18.66
N PHE A 269 -9.92 -13.04 -17.36
CA PHE A 269 -9.32 -14.27 -16.86
C PHE A 269 -10.19 -15.50 -17.11
N GLU A 270 -11.51 -15.42 -16.91
CA GLU A 270 -12.43 -16.52 -17.23
C GLU A 270 -12.39 -16.88 -18.73
N GLN A 271 -12.32 -15.88 -19.61
CA GLN A 271 -12.20 -16.13 -21.05
C GLN A 271 -10.92 -16.91 -21.39
N ILE A 272 -9.80 -16.59 -20.73
CA ILE A 272 -8.54 -17.33 -20.91
C ILE A 272 -8.65 -18.72 -20.29
N ALA A 273 -9.28 -18.86 -19.12
CA ALA A 273 -9.46 -20.12 -18.40
C ALA A 273 -10.23 -21.17 -19.22
N HIS A 274 -11.21 -20.74 -20.01
CA HIS A 274 -12.03 -21.60 -20.87
C HIS A 274 -11.52 -21.71 -22.31
N SER A 275 -10.26 -21.33 -22.54
CA SER A 275 -9.61 -21.42 -23.86
C SER A 275 -8.56 -22.53 -23.91
N THR A 276 -7.98 -22.77 -25.09
CA THR A 276 -6.84 -23.68 -25.28
C THR A 276 -5.49 -23.04 -24.90
N SER A 277 -5.50 -21.86 -24.27
CA SER A 277 -4.32 -21.10 -23.90
C SER A 277 -3.43 -21.86 -22.92
N PRO A 278 -2.09 -21.78 -23.02
CA PRO A 278 -1.19 -22.40 -22.05
C PRO A 278 -1.33 -21.82 -20.62
N TRP A 279 -1.98 -20.66 -20.43
CA TRP A 279 -2.24 -20.09 -19.10
C TRP A 279 -3.67 -20.27 -18.61
N ALA A 280 -4.47 -21.15 -19.22
CA ALA A 280 -5.83 -21.41 -18.78
C ALA A 280 -5.92 -21.67 -17.26
N LYS A 281 -5.02 -22.49 -16.70
CA LYS A 281 -4.98 -22.78 -15.26
C LYS A 281 -4.66 -21.57 -14.39
N VAL A 282 -3.65 -20.78 -14.77
CA VAL A 282 -3.27 -19.56 -14.03
C VAL A 282 -4.38 -18.51 -14.11
N ALA A 283 -5.03 -18.41 -15.27
CA ALA A 283 -6.17 -17.54 -15.46
C ALA A 283 -7.38 -17.99 -14.62
N LEU A 284 -7.65 -19.29 -14.51
CA LEU A 284 -8.72 -19.80 -13.65
C LEU A 284 -8.47 -19.48 -12.16
N PHE A 285 -7.22 -19.61 -11.71
CA PHE A 285 -6.83 -19.18 -10.37
C PHE A 285 -7.08 -17.67 -10.16
N ASN A 286 -6.66 -16.84 -11.12
CA ASN A 286 -6.84 -15.38 -11.04
C ASN A 286 -8.32 -14.96 -11.14
N ALA A 287 -9.13 -15.67 -11.93
CA ALA A 287 -10.58 -15.48 -11.99
C ALA A 287 -11.24 -15.81 -10.63
N SER A 288 -10.87 -16.94 -10.03
CA SER A 288 -11.32 -17.31 -8.67
C SER A 288 -10.99 -16.20 -7.66
N ALA A 289 -9.76 -15.72 -7.63
CA ALA A 289 -9.35 -14.61 -6.77
C ALA A 289 -10.10 -13.31 -7.08
N GLY A 290 -10.40 -13.05 -8.35
CA GLY A 290 -11.23 -11.94 -8.81
C GLY A 290 -12.66 -11.98 -8.25
N TRP A 291 -13.29 -13.16 -8.24
CA TRP A 291 -14.62 -13.34 -7.65
C TRP A 291 -14.66 -13.10 -6.14
N LEU A 292 -13.58 -13.46 -5.42
CA LEU A 292 -13.44 -13.07 -4.01
C LEU A 292 -13.46 -11.53 -3.86
N GLN A 293 -12.65 -10.83 -4.65
CA GLN A 293 -12.58 -9.35 -4.64
C GLN A 293 -13.95 -8.71 -4.90
N LEU A 294 -14.69 -9.25 -5.86
CA LEU A 294 -16.05 -8.81 -6.22
C LEU A 294 -17.12 -9.22 -5.20
N GLY A 295 -16.80 -10.07 -4.23
CA GLY A 295 -17.74 -10.53 -3.21
C GLY A 295 -18.79 -11.52 -3.74
N ASP A 296 -18.45 -12.31 -4.75
CA ASP A 296 -19.32 -13.34 -5.34
C ASP A 296 -18.84 -14.75 -4.91
N PRO A 297 -19.29 -15.25 -3.74
CA PRO A 297 -18.84 -16.54 -3.23
C PRO A 297 -19.33 -17.72 -4.09
N ALA A 298 -20.42 -17.55 -4.84
CA ALA A 298 -20.95 -18.62 -5.68
C ALA A 298 -20.04 -18.87 -6.88
N ARG A 299 -19.64 -17.81 -7.59
CA ARG A 299 -18.70 -17.93 -8.72
C ARG A 299 -17.30 -18.32 -8.26
N PHE A 300 -16.83 -17.79 -7.13
CA PHE A 300 -15.58 -18.26 -6.52
C PHE A 300 -15.57 -19.78 -6.30
N LEU A 301 -16.64 -20.34 -5.69
CA LEU A 301 -16.71 -21.77 -5.43
C LEU A 301 -16.79 -22.60 -6.72
N THR A 302 -17.44 -22.08 -7.76
CA THR A 302 -17.48 -22.72 -9.09
C THR A 302 -16.07 -22.85 -9.65
N ASP A 303 -15.33 -21.74 -9.77
CA ASP A 303 -14.00 -21.71 -10.36
C ASP A 303 -12.99 -22.48 -9.52
N TYR A 304 -13.10 -22.41 -8.19
CA TYR A 304 -12.27 -23.18 -7.26
C TYR A 304 -12.42 -24.70 -7.48
N ASN A 305 -13.66 -25.18 -7.61
CA ASN A 305 -13.93 -26.59 -7.84
C ASN A 305 -13.51 -27.02 -9.25
N GLU A 306 -13.59 -26.12 -10.22
CA GLU A 306 -13.08 -26.39 -11.57
C GLU A 306 -11.55 -26.50 -11.59
N LEU A 307 -10.86 -25.62 -10.87
CA LEU A 307 -9.40 -25.68 -10.74
C LEU A 307 -8.94 -27.03 -10.17
N GLU A 308 -9.66 -27.57 -9.18
CA GLU A 308 -9.43 -28.93 -8.67
C GLU A 308 -9.59 -29.99 -9.76
N LYS A 309 -10.67 -29.94 -10.56
CA LYS A 309 -10.92 -30.91 -11.64
C LYS A 309 -9.89 -30.84 -12.75
N GLN A 310 -9.37 -29.65 -13.06
CA GLN A 310 -8.35 -29.44 -14.08
C GLN A 310 -6.93 -29.83 -13.60
N GLY A 311 -6.80 -30.37 -12.39
CA GLY A 311 -5.51 -30.74 -11.80
C GLY A 311 -4.67 -29.52 -11.47
N GLY A 312 -5.28 -28.50 -10.86
CA GLY A 312 -4.58 -27.43 -10.16
C GLY A 312 -3.81 -27.99 -8.98
N ASP A 313 -2.63 -27.42 -8.74
CA ASP A 313 -1.76 -27.85 -7.66
C ASP A 313 -2.35 -27.52 -6.28
N GLU A 314 -1.89 -28.26 -5.26
CA GLU A 314 -2.36 -28.12 -3.88
C GLU A 314 -2.08 -26.72 -3.33
N GLU A 315 -0.97 -26.09 -3.74
CA GLU A 315 -0.56 -24.76 -3.26
C GLU A 315 -1.51 -23.66 -3.75
N SER A 316 -1.87 -23.67 -5.03
CA SER A 316 -2.87 -22.77 -5.61
C SER A 316 -4.23 -22.90 -4.91
N ARG A 317 -4.67 -24.13 -4.63
CA ARG A 317 -5.94 -24.37 -3.92
C ARG A 317 -5.88 -23.90 -2.47
N ALA A 318 -4.80 -24.21 -1.77
CA ALA A 318 -4.58 -23.78 -0.40
C ALA A 318 -4.59 -22.24 -0.31
N SER A 319 -3.91 -21.57 -1.24
CA SER A 319 -3.88 -20.11 -1.33
C SER A 319 -5.29 -19.52 -1.47
N LEU A 320 -6.09 -19.98 -2.44
CA LEU A 320 -7.47 -19.49 -2.63
C LEU A 320 -8.38 -19.69 -1.42
N ARG A 321 -8.26 -20.83 -0.72
CA ARG A 321 -9.04 -21.11 0.50
C ARG A 321 -8.64 -20.24 1.67
N LEU A 322 -7.35 -19.95 1.81
CA LEU A 322 -6.89 -19.02 2.82
C LEU A 322 -7.39 -17.61 2.52
N GLU A 323 -7.22 -17.13 1.28
CA GLU A 323 -7.68 -15.79 0.87
C GLU A 323 -9.20 -15.62 1.04
N GLU A 324 -10.00 -16.66 0.77
CA GLU A 324 -11.44 -16.67 1.08
C GLU A 324 -11.70 -16.37 2.56
N GLY A 325 -11.00 -17.08 3.46
CA GLY A 325 -11.16 -16.91 4.92
C GLY A 325 -10.65 -15.57 5.43
N LEU A 326 -9.49 -15.10 4.94
CA LEU A 326 -8.90 -13.81 5.31
C LEU A 326 -9.78 -12.64 4.85
N MET A 327 -10.31 -12.70 3.62
CA MET A 327 -11.17 -11.66 3.10
C MET A 327 -12.53 -11.61 3.83
N GLN A 328 -13.08 -12.77 4.17
CA GLN A 328 -14.27 -12.85 5.02
C GLN A 328 -14.00 -12.23 6.39
N ALA A 329 -12.84 -12.49 7.01
CA ALA A 329 -12.46 -11.91 8.30
C ALA A 329 -12.34 -10.38 8.22
N ALA A 330 -11.66 -9.85 7.18
CA ALA A 330 -11.52 -8.42 6.95
C ALA A 330 -12.86 -7.69 6.75
N LYS A 331 -13.87 -8.38 6.19
CA LYS A 331 -15.24 -7.86 6.00
C LYS A 331 -16.14 -8.07 7.23
N GLY A 332 -15.67 -8.74 8.28
CA GLY A 332 -16.49 -9.10 9.44
C GLY A 332 -17.59 -10.14 9.12
N ASP A 333 -17.40 -10.97 8.09
CA ASP A 333 -18.34 -12.03 7.73
C ASP A 333 -18.33 -13.13 8.81
N LYS A 334 -19.52 -13.54 9.24
CA LYS A 334 -19.72 -14.61 10.24
C LYS A 334 -19.16 -15.96 9.78
N LYS A 335 -18.99 -16.17 8.47
CA LYS A 335 -18.41 -17.40 7.90
C LYS A 335 -16.87 -17.45 7.98
N ALA A 336 -16.21 -16.34 8.29
CA ALA A 336 -14.75 -16.24 8.29
C ALA A 336 -14.08 -17.34 9.14
N ALA A 337 -14.58 -17.54 10.37
CA ALA A 337 -14.04 -18.55 11.26
C ALA A 337 -14.17 -19.97 10.70
N GLU A 338 -15.31 -20.29 10.08
CA GLU A 338 -15.55 -21.60 9.45
C GLU A 338 -14.60 -21.82 8.26
N SER A 339 -14.45 -20.81 7.39
CA SER A 339 -13.57 -20.88 6.22
C SER A 339 -12.09 -21.04 6.59
N LEU A 340 -11.63 -20.31 7.61
CA LEU A 340 -10.26 -20.42 8.13
C LEU A 340 -10.01 -21.79 8.78
N GLN A 341 -10.98 -22.30 9.56
CA GLN A 341 -10.90 -23.65 10.12
C GLN A 341 -10.89 -24.74 9.04
N ARG A 342 -11.67 -24.55 7.98
CA ARG A 342 -11.67 -25.44 6.80
C ARG A 342 -10.29 -25.45 6.13
N PHE A 343 -9.67 -24.29 5.91
CA PHE A 343 -8.32 -24.21 5.36
C PHE A 343 -7.30 -24.99 6.22
N ILE A 344 -7.33 -24.79 7.54
CA ILE A 344 -6.42 -25.49 8.47
C ILE A 344 -6.63 -27.01 8.42
N ARG A 345 -7.88 -27.46 8.34
CA ARG A 345 -8.23 -28.89 8.26
C ARG A 345 -7.81 -29.51 6.93
N ASP A 346 -8.06 -28.81 5.83
CA ASP A 346 -7.87 -29.34 4.48
C ASP A 346 -6.38 -29.25 4.06
N PHE A 347 -5.61 -28.29 4.60
CA PHE A 347 -4.19 -28.07 4.28
C PHE A 347 -3.29 -27.94 5.53
N PRO A 348 -3.26 -28.92 6.44
CA PRO A 348 -2.61 -28.80 7.75
C PRO A 348 -1.08 -28.66 7.72
N LYS A 349 -0.44 -28.96 6.58
CA LYS A 349 1.01 -28.83 6.37
C LYS A 349 1.39 -27.56 5.60
N ASN A 350 0.43 -26.76 5.17
CA ASN A 350 0.71 -25.55 4.42
C ASN A 350 1.44 -24.52 5.31
N PRO A 351 2.53 -23.87 4.84
CA PRO A 351 3.27 -22.90 5.63
C PRO A 351 2.42 -21.73 6.17
N ARG A 352 1.34 -21.37 5.47
CA ARG A 352 0.45 -20.25 5.87
C ARG A 352 -0.64 -20.65 6.87
N VAL A 353 -0.61 -21.87 7.43
CA VAL A 353 -1.52 -22.28 8.53
C VAL A 353 -1.42 -21.32 9.73
N SER A 354 -0.23 -20.76 10.00
CA SER A 354 -0.06 -19.75 11.05
C SER A 354 -0.90 -18.50 10.81
N GLU A 355 -1.04 -18.04 9.56
CA GLU A 355 -1.84 -16.83 9.22
C GLU A 355 -3.32 -17.04 9.51
N ALA A 356 -3.84 -18.24 9.25
CA ALA A 356 -5.21 -18.59 9.58
C ALA A 356 -5.46 -18.61 11.09
N TRP A 357 -4.51 -19.15 11.86
CA TRP A 357 -4.59 -19.12 13.33
C TRP A 357 -4.53 -17.71 13.90
N VAL A 358 -3.65 -16.84 13.37
CA VAL A 358 -3.60 -15.42 13.77
C VAL A 358 -4.91 -14.73 13.45
N SER A 359 -5.49 -14.98 12.28
CA SER A 359 -6.78 -14.39 11.89
C SER A 359 -7.93 -14.87 12.78
N LEU A 360 -7.94 -16.14 13.17
CA LEU A 360 -8.88 -16.66 14.17
C LEU A 360 -8.68 -16.04 15.56
N ALA A 361 -7.44 -15.71 15.93
CA ALA A 361 -7.16 -14.99 17.18
C ALA A 361 -7.70 -13.56 17.13
N GLU A 362 -7.52 -12.87 16.01
CA GLU A 362 -8.02 -11.51 15.77
C GLU A 362 -9.56 -11.47 15.79
N LEU A 363 -10.23 -12.44 15.15
CA LEU A 363 -11.69 -12.59 15.24
C LEU A 363 -12.18 -12.82 16.67
N ALA A 364 -11.45 -13.61 17.47
CA ALA A 364 -11.79 -13.84 18.88
C ALA A 364 -11.57 -12.59 19.74
N PHE A 365 -10.51 -11.81 19.46
CA PHE A 365 -10.22 -10.55 20.12
C PHE A 365 -11.31 -9.50 19.86
N HIS A 366 -11.81 -9.38 18.62
CA HIS A 366 -12.86 -8.44 18.25
C HIS A 366 -14.30 -8.93 18.55
N PHE A 367 -14.48 -10.12 19.13
CA PHE A 367 -15.80 -10.59 19.55
C PHE A 367 -16.37 -9.68 20.66
N SER A 368 -17.70 -9.63 20.80
CA SER A 368 -18.37 -8.86 21.86
C SER A 368 -19.15 -9.79 22.80
N PRO A 369 -18.70 -10.01 24.05
CA PRO A 369 -17.47 -9.50 24.67
C PRO A 369 -16.18 -10.19 24.17
N PRO A 370 -15.00 -9.55 24.22
CA PRO A 370 -13.74 -10.10 23.74
C PRO A 370 -13.39 -11.46 24.35
N ARG A 371 -13.01 -12.43 23.51
CA ARG A 371 -12.66 -13.81 23.94
C ARG A 371 -11.15 -13.98 24.07
N LEU A 372 -10.55 -13.32 25.05
CA LEU A 372 -9.09 -13.24 25.21
C LEU A 372 -8.39 -14.61 25.34
N ASP A 373 -8.99 -15.57 26.05
CA ASP A 373 -8.43 -16.92 26.18
C ASP A 373 -8.40 -17.69 24.86
N GLU A 374 -9.44 -17.52 24.03
CA GLU A 374 -9.50 -18.13 22.71
C GLU A 374 -8.46 -17.50 21.78
N ALA A 375 -8.33 -16.17 21.82
CA ALA A 375 -7.31 -15.45 21.06
C ALA A 375 -5.89 -15.94 21.42
N ARG A 376 -5.55 -16.02 22.72
CA ARG A 376 -4.25 -16.54 23.19
C ARG A 376 -3.98 -17.97 22.73
N ARG A 377 -4.97 -18.87 22.81
CA ARG A 377 -4.84 -20.25 22.33
C ARG A 377 -4.59 -20.32 20.83
N ASN A 378 -5.26 -19.49 20.04
CA ASN A 378 -5.07 -19.45 18.59
C ASN A 378 -3.68 -18.90 18.24
N LEU A 379 -3.17 -17.87 18.94
CA LEU A 379 -1.80 -17.39 18.75
C LEU A 379 -0.74 -18.43 19.13
N ALA A 380 -0.96 -19.21 20.20
CA ALA A 380 -0.08 -20.32 20.55
C ALA A 380 -0.03 -21.38 19.43
N ARG A 381 -1.18 -21.72 18.83
CA ARG A 381 -1.25 -22.62 17.67
C ARG A 381 -0.53 -22.05 16.44
N ALA A 382 -0.59 -20.74 16.22
CA ALA A 382 0.15 -20.08 15.15
C ALA A 382 1.66 -20.23 15.34
N ALA A 383 2.15 -20.10 16.58
CA ALA A 383 3.56 -20.29 16.93
C ALA A 383 4.01 -21.75 16.73
N ASP A 384 3.19 -22.72 17.12
CA ASP A 384 3.47 -24.16 16.92
C ASP A 384 3.52 -24.55 15.43
N ALA A 385 2.82 -23.81 14.56
CA ALA A 385 2.73 -24.07 13.13
C ALA A 385 3.93 -23.58 12.30
N LYS A 386 5.04 -23.15 12.94
CA LYS A 386 6.20 -22.50 12.30
C LYS A 386 5.78 -21.24 11.51
N PRO A 387 5.59 -20.10 12.21
CA PRO A 387 4.92 -18.95 11.64
C PRO A 387 5.67 -18.35 10.45
N THR A 388 4.91 -17.94 9.43
CA THR A 388 5.41 -17.02 8.40
C THR A 388 5.81 -15.69 9.04
N ALA A 389 6.68 -14.91 8.38
CA ALA A 389 7.10 -13.61 8.89
C ALA A 389 5.90 -12.69 9.18
N ALA A 390 4.92 -12.65 8.27
CA ALA A 390 3.69 -11.89 8.45
C ALA A 390 2.85 -12.37 9.65
N ALA A 391 2.74 -13.69 9.86
CA ALA A 391 2.03 -14.24 11.01
C ALA A 391 2.75 -13.96 12.33
N ALA A 392 4.08 -14.00 12.37
CA ALA A 392 4.88 -13.67 13.55
C ALA A 392 4.69 -12.19 13.93
N GLU A 393 4.85 -11.27 12.96
CA GLU A 393 4.63 -9.84 13.17
C GLU A 393 3.22 -9.54 13.66
N ARG A 394 2.19 -10.10 13.00
CA ARG A 394 0.79 -9.88 13.40
C ARG A 394 0.47 -10.50 14.76
N THR A 395 1.14 -11.60 15.14
CA THR A 395 1.04 -12.19 16.48
C THR A 395 1.60 -11.24 17.54
N ASP A 396 2.82 -10.74 17.33
CA ASP A 396 3.48 -9.82 18.27
C ASP A 396 2.66 -8.53 18.44
N TYR A 397 2.11 -8.02 17.33
CA TYR A 397 1.17 -6.90 17.33
C TYR A 397 -0.07 -7.20 18.19
N LEU A 398 -0.79 -8.30 17.90
CA LEU A 398 -2.06 -8.61 18.56
C LEU A 398 -1.88 -8.90 20.06
N MET A 399 -0.74 -9.49 20.45
CA MET A 399 -0.42 -9.76 21.85
C MET A 399 -0.37 -8.49 22.71
N ILE A 400 0.10 -7.36 22.17
CA ILE A 400 0.13 -6.08 22.90
C ILE A 400 -1.28 -5.70 23.36
N TRP A 401 -2.24 -5.75 22.44
CA TRP A 401 -3.64 -5.38 22.69
C TRP A 401 -4.37 -6.39 23.58
N ILE A 402 -4.11 -7.69 23.40
CA ILE A 402 -4.67 -8.74 24.26
C ILE A 402 -4.21 -8.58 25.72
N GLU A 403 -2.94 -8.23 25.95
CA GLU A 403 -2.40 -8.05 27.30
C GLU A 403 -2.88 -6.74 27.95
N ASP A 404 -2.97 -5.64 27.19
CA ASP A 404 -3.52 -4.37 27.68
C ASP A 404 -4.98 -4.52 28.11
N LEU A 405 -5.80 -5.15 27.27
CA LEU A 405 -7.23 -5.34 27.55
C LEU A 405 -7.50 -6.32 28.71
N ALA A 406 -6.58 -7.25 28.98
CA ALA A 406 -6.66 -8.14 30.14
C ALA A 406 -6.46 -7.40 31.48
N GLY A 407 -5.94 -6.16 31.47
CA GLY A 407 -5.86 -5.28 32.64
C GLY A 407 -4.84 -5.69 33.72
N GLY A 408 -3.95 -6.65 33.42
CA GLY A 408 -3.18 -7.36 34.45
C GLY A 408 -1.72 -6.94 34.62
N ASN A 409 -1.04 -6.37 33.61
CA ASN A 409 0.40 -6.07 33.69
C ASN A 409 0.88 -5.06 32.63
N GLU A 410 0.85 -3.77 32.94
CA GLU A 410 1.35 -2.70 32.05
C GLU A 410 2.84 -2.86 31.70
N ALA A 411 3.67 -3.36 32.62
CA ALA A 411 5.09 -3.58 32.36
C ALA A 411 5.31 -4.61 31.24
N LYS A 412 4.47 -5.65 31.18
CA LYS A 412 4.48 -6.63 30.09
C LYS A 412 4.06 -6.01 28.76
N VAL A 413 3.06 -5.12 28.75
CA VAL A 413 2.64 -4.40 27.54
C VAL A 413 3.76 -3.51 27.01
N ILE A 414 4.46 -2.80 27.90
CA ILE A 414 5.64 -1.98 27.57
C ILE A 414 6.74 -2.86 26.95
N GLU A 415 7.07 -4.01 27.55
CA GLU A 415 8.08 -4.94 27.03
C GLU A 415 7.74 -5.43 25.62
N LEU A 416 6.50 -5.86 25.41
CA LEU A 416 6.01 -6.33 24.10
C LEU A 416 6.06 -5.23 23.04
N ALA A 417 5.57 -4.02 23.37
CA ALA A 417 5.55 -2.90 22.44
C ALA A 417 6.97 -2.41 22.09
N LYS A 418 7.90 -2.38 23.04
CA LYS A 418 9.31 -2.09 22.77
C LYS A 418 9.93 -3.09 21.81
N ARG A 419 9.77 -4.39 22.09
CA ARG A 419 10.27 -5.46 21.23
C ARG A 419 9.71 -5.34 19.81
N PHE A 420 8.42 -5.02 19.69
CA PHE A 420 7.78 -4.83 18.39
C PHE A 420 8.43 -3.68 17.61
N VAL A 421 8.60 -2.50 18.22
CA VAL A 421 9.21 -1.34 17.55
C VAL A 421 10.69 -1.59 17.19
N GLU A 422 11.42 -2.32 18.02
CA GLU A 422 12.82 -2.72 17.76
C GLU A 422 12.94 -3.72 16.61
N GLN A 423 12.04 -4.72 16.57
CA GLN A 423 12.08 -5.81 15.60
C GLN A 423 11.43 -5.44 14.26
N TYR A 424 10.38 -4.62 14.27
CA TYR A 424 9.53 -4.32 13.12
C TYR A 424 9.46 -2.82 12.83
N GLY A 425 10.56 -2.08 12.99
CA GLY A 425 10.57 -0.61 12.85
C GLY A 425 9.99 -0.06 11.53
N GLY A 426 10.06 -0.81 10.43
CA GLY A 426 9.46 -0.46 9.13
C GLY A 426 8.02 -0.96 8.90
N SER A 427 7.39 -1.56 9.90
CA SER A 427 6.03 -2.10 9.81
C SER A 427 4.97 -0.99 9.72
N PRO A 428 3.88 -1.20 8.95
CA PRO A 428 2.73 -0.29 8.97
C PRO A 428 2.02 -0.22 10.34
N PHE A 429 2.25 -1.18 11.24
CA PHE A 429 1.68 -1.18 12.59
C PHE A 429 2.53 -0.42 13.62
N THR A 430 3.77 -0.08 13.29
CA THR A 430 4.69 0.60 14.21
C THR A 430 4.16 1.92 14.74
N PRO A 431 3.50 2.80 13.95
CA PRO A 431 2.90 4.01 14.48
C PRO A 431 1.85 3.72 15.56
N GLU A 432 0.96 2.75 15.33
CA GLU A 432 -0.09 2.38 16.28
C GLU A 432 0.51 1.78 17.57
N VAL A 433 1.50 0.91 17.44
CA VAL A 433 2.21 0.33 18.59
C VAL A 433 2.99 1.37 19.38
N ARG A 434 3.64 2.32 18.70
CA ARG A 434 4.38 3.41 19.32
C ARG A 434 3.45 4.39 20.05
N MET A 435 2.30 4.70 19.46
CA MET A 435 1.22 5.45 20.13
C MET A 435 0.78 4.72 21.41
N LYS A 436 0.57 3.40 21.34
CA LYS A 436 0.20 2.60 22.50
C LYS A 436 1.27 2.61 23.58
N LEU A 437 2.53 2.40 23.22
CA LEU A 437 3.65 2.43 24.15
C LEU A 437 3.71 3.78 24.89
N ALA A 438 3.54 4.88 24.16
CA ALA A 438 3.52 6.23 24.73
C ALA A 438 2.31 6.44 25.65
N GLU A 439 1.12 5.96 25.28
CA GLU A 439 -0.09 5.98 26.12
C GLU A 439 0.13 5.24 27.46
N ILE A 440 0.74 4.04 27.44
CA ILE A 440 1.03 3.30 28.67
C ILE A 440 2.00 4.09 29.56
N TYR A 441 3.07 4.66 28.97
CA TYR A 441 3.99 5.50 29.72
C TYR A 441 3.30 6.71 30.35
N TYR A 442 2.41 7.36 29.60
CA TYR A 442 1.64 8.49 30.09
C TYR A 442 0.73 8.11 31.27
N ARG A 443 0.01 6.97 31.17
CA ARG A 443 -0.83 6.46 32.27
C ARG A 443 -0.01 6.11 33.51
N HIS A 444 1.21 5.61 33.31
CA HIS A 444 2.17 5.31 34.37
C HIS A 444 2.90 6.57 34.90
N GLN A 445 2.54 7.78 34.43
CA GLN A 445 3.16 9.07 34.78
C GLN A 445 4.65 9.17 34.45
N ASP A 446 5.15 8.28 33.58
CA ASP A 446 6.50 8.35 33.03
C ASP A 446 6.49 9.29 31.81
N PHE A 447 6.26 10.58 32.09
CA PHE A 447 6.06 11.60 31.07
C PHE A 447 7.28 11.79 30.16
N ALA A 448 8.49 11.54 30.67
CA ALA A 448 9.72 11.66 29.88
C ALA A 448 9.76 10.59 28.78
N ASN A 449 9.47 9.32 29.12
CA ASN A 449 9.39 8.26 28.12
C ASN A 449 8.17 8.44 27.21
N ALA A 450 7.01 8.85 27.74
CA ALA A 450 5.82 9.13 26.94
C ALA A 450 6.10 10.19 25.86
N GLN A 451 6.63 11.35 26.27
CA GLN A 451 7.02 12.44 25.37
C GLN A 451 7.96 11.94 24.27
N THR A 452 9.02 11.22 24.66
CA THR A 452 10.00 10.69 23.70
C THR A 452 9.34 9.79 22.65
N GLN A 453 8.45 8.88 23.08
CA GLN A 453 7.82 7.96 22.15
C GLN A 453 6.83 8.66 21.20
N PHE A 454 6.08 9.64 21.70
CA PHE A 454 5.18 10.47 20.91
C PHE A 454 5.93 11.36 19.89
N GLU A 455 7.02 12.01 20.30
CA GLU A 455 7.82 12.86 19.40
C GLU A 455 8.43 12.05 18.24
N ILE A 456 8.97 10.86 18.52
CA ILE A 456 9.51 10.00 17.46
C ILE A 456 8.40 9.57 16.49
N LEU A 457 7.17 9.33 16.97
CA LEU A 457 6.04 9.01 16.09
C LEU A 457 5.76 10.16 15.13
N ALA A 458 5.66 11.39 15.67
CA ALA A 458 5.37 12.58 14.88
C ALA A 458 6.50 12.94 13.89
N GLN A 459 7.76 12.66 14.24
CA GLN A 459 8.91 12.96 13.39
C GLN A 459 9.13 11.95 12.26
N HIS A 460 8.90 10.65 12.53
CA HIS A 460 9.24 9.59 11.59
C HIS A 460 8.22 9.44 10.45
N ASP A 461 6.96 9.80 10.69
CA ASP A 461 5.90 9.74 9.69
C ASP A 461 4.98 10.97 9.78
N PRO A 462 5.40 12.13 9.24
CA PRO A 462 4.67 13.40 9.36
C PRO A 462 3.27 13.38 8.71
N ASP A 463 3.06 12.54 7.70
CA ASP A 463 1.78 12.37 7.01
C ASP A 463 0.87 11.34 7.70
N ASN A 464 1.34 10.70 8.79
CA ASN A 464 0.55 9.73 9.54
C ASN A 464 -0.68 10.40 10.18
N PRO A 465 -1.88 9.80 10.08
CA PRO A 465 -3.08 10.32 10.78
C PRO A 465 -2.94 10.43 12.31
N LEU A 466 -1.98 9.71 12.91
CA LEU A 466 -1.66 9.80 14.34
C LEU A 466 -0.62 10.89 14.66
N GLY A 467 0.03 11.50 13.66
CA GLY A 467 1.12 12.45 13.86
C GLY A 467 0.71 13.67 14.69
N GLU A 468 -0.40 14.32 14.32
CA GLU A 468 -0.94 15.47 15.07
C GLU A 468 -1.30 15.09 16.51
N LYS A 469 -1.97 13.94 16.69
CA LYS A 469 -2.37 13.42 18.01
C LYS A 469 -1.15 13.11 18.87
N ALA A 470 -0.14 12.44 18.32
CA ALA A 470 1.08 12.15 19.04
C ALA A 470 1.80 13.43 19.45
N LEU A 471 1.91 14.41 18.56
CA LEU A 471 2.55 15.69 18.89
C LEU A 471 1.80 16.46 19.99
N PHE A 472 0.47 16.43 19.97
CA PHE A 472 -0.35 16.98 21.04
C PHE A 472 -0.07 16.28 22.39
N PHE A 473 -0.05 14.95 22.41
CA PHE A 473 0.25 14.21 23.64
C PHE A 473 1.73 14.29 24.08
N ALA A 474 2.66 14.56 23.17
CA ALA A 474 4.03 14.90 23.51
C ALA A 474 4.07 16.23 24.30
N ALA A 475 3.31 17.23 23.83
CA ALA A 475 3.19 18.52 24.51
C ALA A 475 2.53 18.39 25.88
N GLU A 476 1.44 17.62 26.00
CA GLU A 476 0.79 17.28 27.28
C GLU A 476 1.74 16.56 28.25
N SER A 477 2.56 15.63 27.73
CA SER A 477 3.58 14.92 28.51
C SER A 477 4.64 15.89 29.03
N ALA A 478 5.13 16.80 28.18
CA ALA A 478 6.06 17.85 28.57
C ALA A 478 5.44 18.77 29.64
N MET A 479 4.20 19.22 29.45
CA MET A 479 3.47 20.08 30.39
C MET A 479 3.25 19.43 31.76
N SER A 480 3.10 18.10 31.79
CA SER A 480 2.93 17.30 33.01
C SER A 480 4.25 16.96 33.70
N SER A 481 5.39 17.20 33.05
CA SER A 481 6.72 16.94 33.60
C SER A 481 7.18 18.04 34.55
N MET A 482 7.89 17.66 35.62
CA MET A 482 8.43 18.55 36.66
C MET A 482 9.79 19.19 36.28
N GLY A 483 10.22 19.09 35.02
CA GLY A 483 11.49 19.64 34.56
C GLY A 483 11.50 21.17 34.51
N GLU A 484 12.67 21.79 34.77
CA GLU A 484 12.82 23.26 34.81
C GLU A 484 12.41 23.96 33.50
N HIS A 485 12.56 23.28 32.36
CA HIS A 485 12.24 23.80 31.01
C HIS A 485 11.04 23.08 30.36
N SER A 486 10.27 22.31 31.14
CA SER A 486 9.23 21.43 30.60
C SER A 486 8.06 22.21 29.98
N LEU A 487 7.70 23.34 30.57
CA LEU A 487 6.64 24.23 30.10
C LEU A 487 7.03 24.96 28.80
N ASP A 488 8.28 25.42 28.69
CA ASP A 488 8.78 26.03 27.44
C ASP A 488 8.81 25.01 26.30
N GLN A 489 9.24 23.79 26.58
CA GLN A 489 9.21 22.69 25.61
C GLN A 489 7.78 22.34 25.19
N ALA A 490 6.82 22.32 26.13
CA ALA A 490 5.41 22.07 25.82
C ALA A 490 4.84 23.14 24.87
N ILE A 491 5.16 24.43 25.08
CA ILE A 491 4.77 25.51 24.16
C ILE A 491 5.30 25.26 22.75
N VAL A 492 6.58 24.88 22.63
CA VAL A 492 7.21 24.58 21.32
C VAL A 492 6.51 23.41 20.62
N LEU A 493 6.14 22.36 21.35
CA LEU A 493 5.43 21.21 20.78
C LEU A 493 4.00 21.57 20.37
N PHE A 494 3.25 22.32 21.19
CA PHE A 494 1.93 22.81 20.81
C PHE A 494 1.96 23.76 19.61
N ASP A 495 3.01 24.58 19.47
CA ASP A 495 3.20 25.42 18.29
C ASP A 495 3.33 24.59 17.01
N GLN A 496 3.98 23.43 17.09
CA GLN A 496 4.04 22.51 15.96
C GLN A 496 2.67 21.90 15.65
N VAL A 497 1.86 21.54 16.67
CA VAL A 497 0.46 21.09 16.46
C VAL A 497 -0.35 22.16 15.73
N VAL A 498 -0.24 23.43 16.16
CA VAL A 498 -0.94 24.55 15.51
C VAL A 498 -0.52 24.69 14.04
N ARG A 499 0.76 24.50 13.72
CA ARG A 499 1.27 24.56 12.33
C ARG A 499 0.77 23.44 11.43
N LEU A 500 0.50 22.26 11.98
CA LEU A 500 -0.12 21.16 11.22
C LEU A 500 -1.56 21.51 10.79
N ASN A 501 -2.18 22.46 11.49
CA ASN A 501 -3.49 23.01 11.14
C ASN A 501 -4.59 21.94 11.03
N GLY A 502 -4.51 20.89 11.85
CA GLY A 502 -5.48 19.81 11.90
C GLY A 502 -6.58 20.02 12.95
N GLU A 503 -7.16 18.93 13.43
CA GLU A 503 -8.32 18.95 14.33
C GLU A 503 -7.95 19.46 15.73
N LEU A 504 -6.70 19.28 16.17
CA LEU A 504 -6.25 19.59 17.53
C LEU A 504 -5.64 20.97 17.70
N ARG A 505 -5.48 21.76 16.62
CA ARG A 505 -4.84 23.09 16.70
C ARG A 505 -5.48 24.03 17.73
N TRP A 506 -6.80 24.00 17.88
CA TRP A 506 -7.50 24.89 18.82
C TRP A 506 -7.42 24.40 20.26
N ALA A 507 -7.44 23.08 20.48
CA ALA A 507 -7.12 22.49 21.77
C ALA A 507 -5.67 22.83 22.18
N ALA A 508 -4.72 22.71 21.25
CA ALA A 508 -3.32 23.09 21.48
C ALA A 508 -3.19 24.57 21.86
N ARG A 509 -3.95 25.45 21.22
CA ARG A 509 -3.93 26.89 21.53
C ARG A 509 -4.50 27.19 22.92
N ASN A 510 -5.53 26.47 23.35
CA ASN A 510 -6.03 26.54 24.73
C ASN A 510 -4.96 26.10 25.74
N GLU A 511 -4.27 24.99 25.49
CA GLU A 511 -3.23 24.50 26.41
C GLU A 511 -2.02 25.44 26.49
N GLN A 512 -1.61 26.05 25.37
CA GLN A 512 -0.61 27.12 25.40
C GLN A 512 -1.03 28.28 26.31
N ALA A 513 -2.30 28.68 26.28
CA ALA A 513 -2.82 29.73 27.14
C ALA A 513 -2.81 29.33 28.62
N VAL A 514 -3.10 28.05 28.92
CA VAL A 514 -2.96 27.49 30.27
C VAL A 514 -1.50 27.57 30.74
N ILE A 515 -0.54 27.22 29.88
CA ILE A 515 0.89 27.28 30.20
C ILE A 515 1.34 28.72 30.45
N GLU A 516 1.02 29.68 29.58
CA GLU A 516 1.42 31.09 29.75
C GLU A 516 0.82 31.69 31.04
N ARG A 517 -0.41 31.31 31.40
CA ARG A 517 -1.00 31.67 32.69
C ARG A 517 -0.19 31.10 33.86
N LYS A 518 0.21 29.81 33.81
CA LYS A 518 1.05 29.17 34.85
C LYS A 518 2.43 29.83 34.98
N LEU A 519 2.98 30.33 33.86
CA LEU A 519 4.24 31.08 33.82
C LEU A 519 4.11 32.54 34.29
N GLY A 520 2.91 32.96 34.73
CA GLY A 520 2.68 34.32 35.23
C GLY A 520 2.60 35.37 34.13
N LYS A 521 2.28 34.98 32.89
CA LYS A 521 2.08 35.87 31.74
C LYS A 521 0.59 35.91 31.32
N PRO A 522 -0.28 36.50 32.15
CA PRO A 522 -1.72 36.51 31.89
C PRO A 522 -2.10 37.27 30.62
N GLN A 523 -1.32 38.27 30.18
CA GLN A 523 -1.61 39.01 28.96
C GLN A 523 -1.40 38.16 27.71
N ASP A 524 -0.32 37.37 27.68
CA ASP A 524 -0.04 36.46 26.56
C ASP A 524 -1.14 35.38 26.49
N ALA A 525 -1.51 34.79 27.63
CA ALA A 525 -2.62 33.84 27.71
C ALA A 525 -3.97 34.41 27.20
N LEU A 526 -4.27 35.69 27.49
CA LEU A 526 -5.48 36.35 26.97
C LEU A 526 -5.47 36.48 25.45
N VAL A 527 -4.32 36.76 24.83
CA VAL A 527 -4.18 36.82 23.36
C VAL A 527 -4.51 35.46 22.74
N LEU A 528 -3.98 34.39 23.33
CA LEU A 528 -4.20 33.01 22.88
C LEU A 528 -5.68 32.60 22.96
N TYR A 529 -6.35 32.86 24.10
CA TYR A 529 -7.78 32.59 24.22
C TYR A 529 -8.63 33.43 23.27
N ASP A 530 -8.26 34.69 23.04
CA ASP A 530 -8.97 35.55 22.08
C ASP A 530 -8.87 35.03 20.65
N GLU A 531 -7.76 34.42 20.28
CA GLU A 531 -7.59 33.78 18.98
C GLU A 531 -8.56 32.60 18.80
N VAL A 532 -8.67 31.72 19.79
CA VAL A 532 -9.62 30.59 19.81
C VAL A 532 -11.07 31.08 19.72
N LEU A 533 -11.41 32.14 20.46
CA LEU A 533 -12.78 32.67 20.48
C LEU A 533 -13.19 33.33 19.16
N LYS A 534 -12.25 33.98 18.46
CA LYS A 534 -12.48 34.68 17.19
C LYS A 534 -12.40 33.78 15.96
N SER A 535 -11.98 32.52 16.12
CA SER A 535 -11.80 31.58 15.02
C SER A 535 -12.99 30.64 14.80
N GLU A 536 -12.81 29.71 13.86
CA GLU A 536 -13.68 28.58 13.56
C GLU A 536 -13.61 27.43 14.59
N ALA A 537 -13.02 27.64 15.77
CA ALA A 537 -12.99 26.64 16.84
C ALA A 537 -14.40 26.14 17.22
N GLY A 538 -14.46 24.86 17.61
CA GLY A 538 -15.69 24.19 17.99
C GLY A 538 -16.23 24.69 19.33
N PRO A 539 -17.48 24.32 19.67
CA PRO A 539 -18.08 24.67 20.96
C PRO A 539 -17.27 24.20 22.18
N PRO A 540 -16.64 22.99 22.21
CA PRO A 540 -15.80 22.59 23.34
C PRO A 540 -14.63 23.55 23.58
N GLU A 541 -13.85 23.86 22.54
CA GLU A 541 -12.65 24.67 22.64
C GLU A 541 -12.99 26.12 23.01
N LYS A 542 -14.13 26.65 22.50
CA LYS A 542 -14.61 27.99 22.88
C LYS A 542 -15.06 28.08 24.33
N ARG A 543 -15.65 27.02 24.90
CA ARG A 543 -16.04 27.00 26.33
C ARG A 543 -14.81 27.01 27.23
N GLU A 544 -13.81 26.22 26.90
CA GLU A 544 -12.52 26.21 27.59
C GLU A 544 -11.86 27.59 27.54
N ALA A 545 -11.82 28.21 26.35
CA ALA A 545 -11.25 29.55 26.18
C ALA A 545 -12.00 30.63 26.99
N LEU A 546 -13.35 30.61 27.00
CA LEU A 546 -14.14 31.51 27.84
C LEU A 546 -13.83 31.30 29.32
N CYS A 547 -13.79 30.04 29.79
CA CYS A 547 -13.54 29.74 31.18
C CYS A 547 -12.12 30.19 31.61
N GLY A 548 -11.11 29.89 30.82
CA GLY A 548 -9.72 30.30 31.05
C GLY A 548 -9.55 31.82 31.04
N LYS A 549 -10.19 32.51 30.08
CA LYS A 549 -10.20 33.98 30.02
C LYS A 549 -10.88 34.61 31.24
N GLY A 550 -12.00 34.05 31.69
CA GLY A 550 -12.69 34.48 32.90
C GLY A 550 -11.83 34.30 34.15
N ASP A 551 -11.10 33.19 34.24
CA ASP A 551 -10.19 32.90 35.35
C ASP A 551 -9.06 33.92 35.44
N ILE A 552 -8.45 34.28 34.31
CA ILE A 552 -7.39 35.30 34.28
C ILE A 552 -7.92 36.65 34.78
N PHE A 553 -9.10 37.08 34.33
CA PHE A 553 -9.69 38.33 34.82
C PHE A 553 -10.06 38.28 36.31
N PHE A 554 -10.49 37.13 36.81
CA PHE A 554 -10.73 36.95 38.24
C PHE A 554 -9.43 37.12 39.05
N GLU A 555 -8.32 36.52 38.59
CA GLU A 555 -7.01 36.65 39.24
C GLU A 555 -6.50 38.10 39.22
N LEU A 556 -6.60 38.78 38.07
CA LEU A 556 -6.23 40.20 37.93
C LEU A 556 -7.14 41.15 38.72
N GLY A 557 -8.33 40.69 39.13
CA GLY A 557 -9.28 41.43 39.96
C GLY A 557 -8.71 41.85 41.31
N GLY A 558 -7.74 41.10 41.85
CA GLY A 558 -7.07 41.46 43.10
C GLY A 558 -6.22 42.74 42.98
N SER A 559 -5.74 43.06 41.78
CA SER A 559 -4.95 44.27 41.52
C SER A 559 -5.80 45.41 40.95
N ASP A 560 -6.78 45.10 40.10
CA ASP A 560 -7.74 46.07 39.55
C ASP A 560 -9.16 45.48 39.61
N PRO A 561 -10.03 45.99 40.51
CA PRO A 561 -11.40 45.50 40.69
C PRO A 561 -12.28 45.53 39.44
N ASN A 562 -11.94 46.34 38.42
CA ASN A 562 -12.67 46.32 37.14
C ASN A 562 -12.55 44.98 36.42
N ASN A 563 -11.49 44.21 36.69
CA ASN A 563 -11.34 42.89 36.09
C ASN A 563 -12.35 41.88 36.66
N TYR A 564 -12.87 42.06 37.88
CA TYR A 564 -14.01 41.23 38.34
C TYR A 564 -15.25 41.46 37.48
N GLN A 565 -15.49 42.69 37.02
CA GLN A 565 -16.60 42.98 36.11
C GLN A 565 -16.38 42.31 34.74
N ARG A 566 -15.16 42.38 34.19
CA ARG A 566 -14.80 41.67 32.96
C ARG A 566 -14.95 40.16 33.09
N ALA A 567 -14.54 39.58 34.21
CA ALA A 567 -14.70 38.15 34.48
C ALA A 567 -16.19 37.75 34.49
N ILE A 568 -17.05 38.54 35.14
CA ILE A 568 -18.51 38.32 35.16
C ILE A 568 -19.07 38.30 33.73
N GLU A 569 -18.70 39.27 32.89
CA GLU A 569 -19.14 39.34 31.49
C GLU A 569 -18.74 38.11 30.68
N ILE A 570 -17.51 37.60 30.89
CA ILE A 570 -17.03 36.39 30.24
C ILE A 570 -17.79 35.15 30.74
N TYR A 571 -17.98 35.00 32.04
CA TYR A 571 -18.76 33.89 32.58
C TYR A 571 -20.23 33.93 32.14
N ASP A 572 -20.82 35.12 31.98
CA ASP A 572 -22.18 35.25 31.46
C ASP A 572 -22.32 34.72 30.02
N GLN A 573 -21.29 34.88 29.18
CA GLN A 573 -21.28 34.24 27.86
C GLN A 573 -21.34 32.72 27.98
N LEU A 574 -20.58 32.12 28.90
CA LEU A 574 -20.59 30.68 29.14
C LEU A 574 -21.93 30.19 29.73
N VAL A 575 -22.56 30.97 30.60
CA VAL A 575 -23.89 30.68 31.17
C VAL A 575 -25.00 30.78 30.13
N SER A 576 -24.84 31.64 29.12
CA SER A 576 -25.82 31.85 28.05
C SER A 576 -25.88 30.69 27.05
N ASP A 577 -24.89 29.79 27.03
CA ASP A 577 -24.90 28.58 26.21
C ASP A 577 -25.88 27.53 26.77
N GLN A 578 -27.13 27.59 26.28
CA GLN A 578 -28.21 26.69 26.71
C GLN A 578 -28.05 25.25 26.20
N ASN A 579 -27.20 25.01 25.20
CA ASN A 579 -26.98 23.70 24.58
C ASN A 579 -25.71 23.01 25.11
N GLY A 580 -24.95 23.68 25.99
CA GLY A 580 -23.73 23.15 26.58
C GLY A 580 -23.98 22.12 27.70
N PRO A 581 -23.00 21.25 27.98
CA PRO A 581 -23.03 20.39 29.17
C PRO A 581 -23.21 21.21 30.45
N ILE A 582 -24.08 20.75 31.35
CA ILE A 582 -24.49 21.50 32.56
C ILE A 582 -23.32 21.91 33.47
N HIS A 583 -22.23 21.13 33.51
CA HIS A 583 -21.06 21.42 34.33
C HIS A 583 -20.39 22.75 33.95
N TRP A 584 -20.36 23.14 32.66
CA TRP A 584 -19.80 24.42 32.22
C TRP A 584 -20.61 25.60 32.73
N ARG A 585 -21.93 25.50 32.65
CA ARG A 585 -22.85 26.51 33.18
C ARG A 585 -22.70 26.65 34.70
N ASN A 586 -22.71 25.54 35.43
CA ASN A 586 -22.58 25.56 36.89
C ASN A 586 -21.22 26.09 37.35
N GLN A 587 -20.14 25.69 36.66
CA GLN A 587 -18.80 26.25 36.87
C GLN A 587 -18.77 27.76 36.67
N ALA A 588 -19.35 28.25 35.57
CA ALA A 588 -19.39 29.67 35.25
C ALA A 588 -20.23 30.46 36.26
N LEU A 589 -21.41 29.97 36.66
CA LEU A 589 -22.24 30.57 37.69
C LEU A 589 -21.50 30.64 39.04
N PHE A 590 -20.85 29.55 39.43
CA PHE A 590 -20.04 29.52 40.65
C PHE A 590 -18.92 30.57 40.63
N LYS A 591 -18.12 30.60 39.54
CA LYS A 591 -17.02 31.56 39.40
C LYS A 591 -17.52 33.02 39.28
N LYS A 592 -18.65 33.25 38.62
CA LYS A 592 -19.34 34.55 38.58
C LYS A 592 -19.76 35.01 39.98
N ALA A 593 -20.33 34.12 40.79
CA ALA A 593 -20.73 34.44 42.15
C ALA A 593 -19.53 34.82 43.03
N LEU A 594 -18.38 34.15 42.87
CA LEU A 594 -17.13 34.55 43.54
C LEU A 594 -16.65 35.95 43.10
N CYS A 595 -16.79 36.30 41.82
CA CYS A 595 -16.48 37.66 41.35
C CYS A 595 -17.39 38.71 42.00
N LEU A 596 -18.69 38.44 42.08
CA LEU A 596 -19.68 39.34 42.71
C LEU A 596 -19.39 39.53 44.20
N GLU A 597 -19.04 38.44 44.90
CA GLU A 597 -18.65 38.50 46.30
C GLU A 597 -17.38 39.34 46.49
N LYS A 598 -16.35 39.16 45.65
CA LYS A 598 -15.12 39.96 45.70
C LYS A 598 -15.34 41.45 45.40
N LYS A 599 -16.38 41.79 44.64
CA LYS A 599 -16.84 43.18 44.43
C LYS A 599 -17.65 43.74 45.60
N GLY A 600 -18.01 42.93 46.59
CA GLY A 600 -18.86 43.32 47.72
C GLY A 600 -20.37 43.17 47.47
N ASP A 601 -20.79 42.72 46.28
CA ASP A 601 -22.20 42.47 45.97
C ASP A 601 -22.63 41.07 46.43
N ARG A 602 -22.74 40.92 47.76
CA ARG A 602 -23.12 39.65 48.40
C ARG A 602 -24.52 39.19 48.01
N THR A 603 -25.45 40.11 47.79
CA THR A 603 -26.83 39.79 47.41
C THR A 603 -26.88 39.12 46.03
N SER A 604 -26.21 39.70 45.02
CA SER A 604 -26.14 39.09 43.69
C SER A 604 -25.29 37.82 43.67
N ALA A 605 -24.23 37.75 44.49
CA ALA A 605 -23.42 36.54 44.65
C ALA A 605 -24.27 35.37 45.16
N LEU A 606 -25.00 35.59 46.26
CA LEU A 606 -25.91 34.61 46.85
C LEU A 606 -26.98 34.16 45.84
N ALA A 607 -27.64 35.11 45.17
CA ALA A 607 -28.62 34.80 44.12
C ALA A 607 -28.02 33.98 42.97
N THR A 608 -26.75 34.20 42.63
CA THR A 608 -26.06 33.45 41.57
C THR A 608 -25.71 32.03 42.03
N PHE A 609 -25.30 31.82 43.29
CA PHE A 609 -25.14 30.47 43.84
C PHE A 609 -26.48 29.71 43.88
N TYR A 610 -27.57 30.37 44.25
CA TYR A 610 -28.91 29.76 44.23
C TYR A 610 -29.32 29.24 42.84
N LYS A 611 -28.94 29.92 41.75
CA LYS A 611 -29.20 29.42 40.39
C LYS A 611 -28.59 28.04 40.13
N VAL A 612 -27.42 27.74 40.70
CA VAL A 612 -26.79 26.41 40.62
C VAL A 612 -27.61 25.38 41.41
N LEU A 613 -28.13 25.78 42.58
CA LEU A 613 -28.91 24.91 43.47
C LEU A 613 -30.33 24.64 42.94
N GLU A 614 -30.94 25.59 42.26
CA GLU A 614 -32.30 25.50 41.72
C GLU A 614 -32.36 24.63 40.44
N ASP A 615 -31.28 24.59 39.66
CA ASP A 615 -31.19 23.77 38.44
C ASP A 615 -31.08 22.26 38.74
N GLU A 616 -30.70 21.85 39.97
CA GLU A 616 -30.64 20.43 40.41
C GLU A 616 -32.00 19.83 40.82
N ALA A 617 -33.06 20.64 41.00
CA ALA A 617 -34.38 20.15 41.44
C ALA A 617 -35.21 19.47 40.32
N ARG A 618 -34.63 19.23 39.13
CA ARG A 618 -35.32 18.63 37.97
C ARG A 618 -35.04 17.11 37.88
N PRO A 619 -36.07 16.24 37.97
CA PRO A 619 -35.89 14.78 38.06
C PRO A 619 -35.20 14.13 36.84
N ASP A 620 -35.14 14.83 35.72
CA ASP A 620 -34.89 14.25 34.39
C ASP A 620 -33.42 14.40 33.93
N ARG A 621 -32.53 14.99 34.75
CA ARG A 621 -31.14 15.31 34.36
C ARG A 621 -30.12 14.56 35.21
N ARG A 622 -29.01 14.14 34.57
CA ARG A 622 -27.83 13.62 35.28
C ARG A 622 -27.35 14.68 36.29
N ARG A 623 -27.26 14.31 37.57
CA ARG A 623 -26.86 15.19 38.67
C ARG A 623 -25.41 15.65 38.48
N GLU A 624 -25.17 16.97 38.53
CA GLU A 624 -23.83 17.56 38.46
C GLU A 624 -23.44 18.06 39.86
N ILE A 625 -22.96 17.10 40.63
CA ILE A 625 -22.87 17.22 42.09
C ILE A 625 -21.66 18.08 42.53
N PHE A 626 -20.63 18.22 41.68
CA PHE A 626 -19.38 18.87 42.08
C PHE A 626 -19.55 20.37 42.29
N TRP A 627 -20.10 21.09 41.30
CA TRP A 627 -20.34 22.53 41.45
C TRP A 627 -21.57 22.82 42.31
N TYR A 628 -22.55 21.91 42.37
CA TYR A 628 -23.68 22.00 43.29
C TYR A 628 -23.22 22.11 44.75
N TYR A 629 -22.39 21.18 45.24
CA TYR A 629 -21.86 21.26 46.60
C TYR A 629 -21.03 22.52 46.80
N LYS A 630 -20.14 22.87 45.86
CA LYS A 630 -19.33 24.09 45.98
C LYS A 630 -20.19 25.36 46.11
N ALA A 631 -21.23 25.49 45.28
CA ALA A 631 -22.15 26.61 45.33
C ALA A 631 -22.95 26.63 46.64
N GLY A 632 -23.46 25.49 47.09
CA GLY A 632 -24.23 25.39 48.33
C GLY A 632 -23.42 25.74 49.57
N PHE A 633 -22.20 25.21 49.71
CA PHE A 633 -21.33 25.57 50.84
C PHE A 633 -20.99 27.08 50.84
N ASN A 634 -20.80 27.70 49.68
CA ASN A 634 -20.54 29.14 49.60
C ASN A 634 -21.79 29.98 49.88
N ALA A 635 -22.97 29.55 49.41
CA ALA A 635 -24.24 30.19 49.72
C ALA A 635 -24.55 30.14 51.23
N ALA A 636 -24.37 28.96 51.85
CA ALA A 636 -24.56 28.79 53.29
C ALA A 636 -23.59 29.65 54.09
N ARG A 637 -22.31 29.68 53.71
CA ARG A 637 -21.31 30.58 54.34
C ARG A 637 -21.72 32.05 54.25
N LEU A 638 -22.17 32.53 53.08
CA LEU A 638 -22.61 33.92 52.93
C LEU A 638 -23.81 34.25 53.84
N LEU A 639 -24.72 33.30 54.05
CA LEU A 639 -25.87 33.44 54.94
C LEU A 639 -25.44 33.43 56.42
N GLU A 640 -24.50 32.57 56.80
CA GLU A 640 -23.88 32.57 58.14
C GLU A 640 -23.18 33.90 58.42
N ASP A 641 -22.39 34.41 57.47
CA ASP A 641 -21.70 35.70 57.58
C ASP A 641 -22.68 36.88 57.75
N GLU A 642 -23.94 36.73 57.29
CA GLU A 642 -25.05 37.69 57.46
C GLU A 642 -25.97 37.38 58.64
N SER A 643 -25.64 36.39 59.48
CA SER A 643 -26.45 35.91 60.60
C SER A 643 -27.85 35.41 60.23
N LYS A 644 -28.02 34.91 59.01
CA LYS A 644 -29.25 34.29 58.48
C LYS A 644 -29.23 32.78 58.70
N TRP A 645 -29.23 32.37 59.96
CA TRP A 645 -28.96 31.00 60.38
C TRP A 645 -29.99 29.99 59.85
N GLU A 646 -31.29 30.32 59.86
CA GLU A 646 -32.34 29.44 59.33
C GLU A 646 -32.16 29.18 57.83
N SER A 647 -31.77 30.22 57.07
CA SER A 647 -31.55 30.09 55.64
C SER A 647 -30.30 29.26 55.32
N ALA A 648 -29.24 29.41 56.11
CA ALA A 648 -28.02 28.59 55.98
C ALA A 648 -28.32 27.11 56.30
N ALA A 649 -29.07 26.84 57.37
CA ALA A 649 -29.53 25.49 57.73
C ALA A 649 -30.32 24.84 56.58
N ALA A 650 -31.25 25.56 55.96
CA ALA A 650 -32.03 25.07 54.83
C ALA A 650 -31.16 24.71 53.60
N ILE A 651 -30.04 25.42 53.38
CA ILE A 651 -29.08 25.03 52.32
C ILE A 651 -28.35 23.74 52.68
N TYR A 652 -27.85 23.60 53.91
CA TYR A 652 -27.18 22.36 54.29
C TYR A 652 -28.12 21.15 54.27
N GLU A 653 -29.38 21.30 54.64
CA GLU A 653 -30.39 20.24 54.50
C GLU A 653 -30.51 19.75 53.05
N LYS A 654 -30.56 20.69 52.09
CA LYS A 654 -30.56 20.35 50.65
C LYS A 654 -29.28 19.65 50.20
N LEU A 655 -28.13 20.04 50.74
CA LEU A 655 -26.85 19.40 50.45
C LEU A 655 -26.77 17.98 51.02
N VAL A 656 -27.33 17.75 52.21
CA VAL A 656 -27.43 16.42 52.83
C VAL A 656 -28.34 15.52 52.00
N ALA A 657 -29.53 16.01 51.62
CA ALA A 657 -30.51 15.28 50.84
C ALA A 657 -30.05 14.88 49.44
N ALA A 658 -29.00 15.51 48.90
CA ALA A 658 -28.43 15.17 47.60
C ALA A 658 -27.67 13.82 47.57
N GLU A 659 -27.37 13.23 48.74
CA GLU A 659 -26.70 11.91 48.91
C GLU A 659 -25.39 11.74 48.12
N GLY A 660 -24.66 12.84 47.88
CA GLY A 660 -23.40 12.83 47.13
C GLY A 660 -22.15 12.77 48.01
N SER A 661 -20.98 12.90 47.37
CA SER A 661 -19.66 12.70 47.99
C SER A 661 -19.35 13.61 49.19
N ARG A 662 -20.08 14.72 49.37
CA ARG A 662 -19.91 15.67 50.47
C ARG A 662 -21.14 15.80 51.38
N SER A 663 -22.06 14.84 51.34
CA SER A 663 -23.27 14.84 52.17
C SER A 663 -22.94 14.80 53.67
N GLU A 664 -21.98 13.96 54.10
CA GLU A 664 -21.57 13.87 55.51
C GLU A 664 -20.92 15.16 56.03
N GLU A 665 -20.14 15.85 55.17
CA GLU A 665 -19.57 17.16 55.51
C GLU A 665 -20.69 18.20 55.73
N ALA A 666 -21.70 18.22 54.85
CA ALA A 666 -22.85 19.12 54.98
C ALA A 666 -23.66 18.81 56.25
N LYS A 667 -23.83 17.52 56.60
CA LYS A 667 -24.53 17.08 57.81
C LYS A 667 -23.81 17.52 59.08
N ALA A 668 -22.48 17.41 59.12
CA ALA A 668 -21.68 17.88 60.24
C ALA A 668 -21.83 19.40 60.43
N ARG A 669 -21.77 20.18 59.33
CA ARG A 669 -21.98 21.64 59.35
C ARG A 669 -23.38 22.02 59.82
N LEU A 670 -24.43 21.35 59.31
CA LEU A 670 -25.81 21.57 59.73
C LEU A 670 -26.01 21.33 61.24
N ASN A 671 -25.51 20.21 61.75
CA ASN A 671 -25.64 19.86 63.18
C ASN A 671 -24.94 20.88 64.07
N HIS A 672 -23.75 21.33 63.69
CA HIS A 672 -23.03 22.37 64.41
C HIS A 672 -23.81 23.69 64.46
N LEU A 673 -24.30 24.14 63.31
CA LEU A 673 -25.08 25.38 63.19
C LEU A 673 -26.36 25.34 64.05
N ARG A 674 -27.07 24.20 64.05
CA ARG A 674 -28.29 24.03 64.87
C ARG A 674 -28.01 24.06 66.36
N LEU A 675 -26.90 23.47 66.80
CA LEU A 675 -26.51 23.47 68.21
C LEU A 675 -26.10 24.86 68.69
N GLU A 676 -25.32 25.60 67.90
CA GLU A 676 -24.84 26.93 68.29
C GLU A 676 -25.95 27.98 68.33
N HIS A 677 -26.93 27.88 67.42
CA HIS A 677 -27.98 28.89 67.25
C HIS A 677 -29.38 28.42 67.66
N PHE A 678 -29.49 27.27 68.34
CA PHE A 678 -30.76 26.70 68.85
C PHE A 678 -31.85 26.55 67.78
N LEU A 679 -31.45 26.16 66.57
CA LEU A 679 -32.38 25.91 65.46
C LEU A 679 -32.94 24.48 65.57
N TRP A 680 -33.95 24.31 66.42
CA TRP A 680 -34.64 23.04 66.61
C TRP A 680 -35.87 22.97 65.71
N THR A 681 -35.91 21.99 64.83
CA THR A 681 -37.11 21.64 64.05
C THR A 681 -38.03 20.78 64.92
N ASP A 682 -39.31 21.16 65.03
CA ASP A 682 -40.37 20.32 65.63
C ASP A 682 -40.57 19.01 64.86
#